data_AF-A0A2V6BX39-F1
#
_entry.id   AF-A0A2V6BX39-F1
#
_cell.length_a   1.000
_cell.length_b   1.000
_cell.length_c   1.000
_cell.angle_alpha   90.00
_cell.angle_beta   90.00
_cell.angle_gamma   90.00
#
_symmetry.space_group_name_H-M   'P 1'
#
loop_
_entity.id
_entity.type
_entity.pdbx_description
1 polymer ?
#
loop_
_entity_poly.entity_id
_entity_poly.type
_entity_poly.pdbx_seq_one_letter_code
_entity_poly.pdbx_strand_id
1 'polypeptide(L)'
;MKTESGIWSKQSSTRVSAGLILRLIVGLAIPVLGRADGCFIFKWDKRIDINEPTQKAIIVHDAGREDVLLQVKYQGPLEQFGWLIPVPNLPKVEKGSMDCFYELSRLTQRHFGMHYLRRAALGTKDEPEVNVVEVKTVGAYEVAILSAQDAGSLDRWLKTHDYSIPKDKGGIIDDYIRKGWYFIAAKIQLNRGVGFKLVSDGARGNPTVDQRERKEIQTKLSSGELHPLLISFDTPKCVFPLRISDVNGKPSEVSLYVLSTEPLLNRFILNKRLELLAQRRAEWERKKPERQKETLRQELLARHNLLQWRRLSARHGNEVMDWSMEELEAMEKEGKPPTPAKPLGNGFSIAPQEVLTNLLVSSDTMPQCTRRIGRLKGKDWYLTKEVRTFSSEEMLDLEFEPAIPALAEALPTSDGAFAASALSGFGSISVPALISDCQSTNSIERINASLGLSQMQDDRMVEPLLGLLHDSAPEIRLNAVRATRQNWKARFAEPLIALFRDEYPEIRAEAANVLGPNSPRSGIAISTYLDLLKDQDPDVQACALHVLLPISGGRIPREDLIRLLANPRMNVIYTTLSLLRRGRMWTMSSEEVEPLLKHNLTAARVMGLNVLQNIADPKAVELALPLLRDPNSIVRKRAFFFFRTVAGENVSLDDPAKWEQWWAEHKATFAGHPLNSALSTSPQTRP
;
A
#
# COMPACT_ATOMS: atom_id res chain seq x y z
N MET A 1 52.19 12.33 30.85
CA MET A 1 51.69 13.69 31.21
C MET A 1 50.18 13.58 31.29
N LYS A 2 49.47 13.79 32.40
CA LYS A 2 49.32 14.96 33.32
C LYS A 2 48.46 16.10 32.73
N THR A 3 47.71 16.79 33.62
CA THR A 3 46.52 17.66 33.39
C THR A 3 45.24 16.85 33.08
N GLU A 4 44.17 16.78 33.90
CA GLU A 4 43.86 17.26 35.26
C GLU A 4 43.18 18.66 35.42
N SER A 5 42.00 18.66 36.10
CA SER A 5 41.36 19.71 36.95
C SER A 5 40.13 20.55 36.49
N GLY A 6 39.24 20.87 37.47
CA GLY A 6 38.02 21.73 37.39
C GLY A 6 36.70 20.99 37.06
N ILE A 7 35.64 20.82 37.89
CA ILE A 7 35.17 21.30 39.23
C ILE A 7 34.33 22.61 39.26
N TRP A 8 33.26 22.63 40.09
CA TRP A 8 32.22 23.66 40.38
C TRP A 8 31.04 23.73 39.38
N SER A 9 29.77 23.96 39.75
CA SER A 9 29.03 24.01 41.05
C SER A 9 27.59 23.45 40.80
N LYS A 10 26.86 22.75 41.68
CA LYS A 10 26.34 22.99 43.05
C LYS A 10 25.11 23.93 43.18
N GLN A 11 23.94 23.30 43.37
CA GLN A 11 22.72 23.76 44.07
C GLN A 11 21.98 25.06 43.64
N SER A 12 20.67 24.90 43.38
CA SER A 12 19.65 25.64 44.14
C SER A 12 18.37 24.80 44.25
N SER A 13 17.50 25.12 45.22
CA SER A 13 16.22 24.45 45.44
C SER A 13 15.13 25.47 45.76
N THR A 14 13.91 25.22 45.28
CA THR A 14 12.75 26.07 45.55
C THR A 14 11.55 25.21 45.92
N ARG A 15 11.17 25.26 47.19
CA ARG A 15 9.81 24.89 47.64
C ARG A 15 8.88 26.06 47.34
N VAL A 16 7.68 25.78 46.84
CA VAL A 16 6.54 26.70 46.91
C VAL A 16 5.38 25.96 47.59
N SER A 17 4.60 26.69 48.37
CA SER A 17 3.74 26.17 49.44
C SER A 17 2.41 25.59 48.96
N ALA A 18 1.76 24.81 49.84
CA ALA A 18 0.41 24.32 49.63
C ALA A 18 -0.62 25.46 49.59
N GLY A 19 -1.61 25.34 48.71
CA GLY A 19 -2.84 26.14 48.69
C GLY A 19 -4.03 25.20 48.50
N LEU A 20 -4.99 25.24 49.41
CA LEU A 20 -6.10 24.27 49.48
C LEU A 20 -7.44 24.97 49.21
N ILE A 21 -8.06 24.67 48.07
CA ILE A 21 -9.44 25.06 47.73
C ILE A 21 -10.19 23.82 47.24
N LEU A 22 -11.49 23.76 47.56
CA LEU A 22 -12.28 22.54 47.62
C LEU A 22 -13.46 22.58 46.62
N ARG A 23 -13.62 21.49 45.84
CA ARG A 23 -14.83 21.05 45.10
C ARG A 23 -15.49 22.02 44.11
N LEU A 24 -15.69 21.50 42.90
CA LEU A 24 -17.06 21.25 42.41
C LEU A 24 -17.06 20.04 41.45
N ILE A 25 -18.15 19.25 41.45
CA ILE A 25 -18.28 18.01 40.66
C ILE A 25 -19.53 18.10 39.79
N VAL A 26 -19.33 18.24 38.48
CA VAL A 26 -20.21 17.82 37.38
C VAL A 26 -19.26 17.55 36.20
N GLY A 27 -19.38 16.50 35.39
CA GLY A 27 -20.37 15.42 35.37
C GLY A 27 -20.55 14.92 33.94
N LEU A 28 -19.60 14.10 33.46
CA LEU A 28 -19.61 13.52 32.11
C LEU A 28 -19.17 12.06 32.20
N ALA A 29 -20.13 11.14 32.07
CA ALA A 29 -19.89 9.70 32.15
C ALA A 29 -19.38 9.17 30.80
N ILE A 30 -18.13 8.70 30.77
CA ILE A 30 -17.55 8.00 29.62
C ILE A 30 -17.67 6.48 29.87
N PRO A 31 -18.40 5.72 29.03
CA PRO A 31 -18.61 4.29 29.23
C PRO A 31 -17.39 3.47 28.74
N VAL A 32 -16.45 3.19 29.65
CA VAL A 32 -15.29 2.31 29.42
C VAL A 32 -15.71 0.84 29.59
N LEU A 33 -15.42 -0.02 28.60
CA LEU A 33 -16.05 -1.34 28.45
C LEU A 33 -15.06 -2.39 27.88
N GLY A 34 -14.15 -2.93 28.70
CA GLY A 34 -13.17 -3.96 28.29
C GLY A 34 -13.67 -5.42 28.30
N ARG A 35 -12.80 -6.40 27.95
CA ARG A 35 -13.03 -7.89 27.85
C ARG A 35 -11.76 -8.70 28.18
N ALA A 36 -11.50 -9.94 27.70
CA ALA A 36 -10.68 -10.97 28.43
C ALA A 36 -9.29 -11.45 27.90
N ASP A 37 -8.32 -11.62 28.83
CA ASP A 37 -6.91 -12.15 28.74
C ASP A 37 -6.38 -12.35 30.19
N GLY A 38 -5.17 -12.92 30.42
CA GLY A 38 -4.66 -13.23 31.75
C GLY A 38 -3.15 -13.09 32.01
N CYS A 39 -2.78 -13.15 33.30
CA CYS A 39 -1.43 -13.00 33.87
C CYS A 39 -1.13 -14.10 34.89
N PHE A 40 0.14 -14.40 35.16
CA PHE A 40 0.56 -15.38 36.16
C PHE A 40 0.46 -14.89 37.63
N ILE A 41 0.43 -15.81 38.61
CA ILE A 41 0.36 -15.52 40.05
C ILE A 41 1.21 -16.50 40.88
N PHE A 42 1.95 -15.98 41.86
CA PHE A 42 3.10 -16.67 42.45
C PHE A 42 3.05 -16.84 43.98
N LYS A 43 3.80 -17.82 44.52
CA LYS A 43 4.11 -17.85 45.96
C LYS A 43 5.11 -16.79 46.33
N TRP A 44 5.14 -16.52 47.63
CA TRP A 44 6.13 -15.68 48.27
C TRP A 44 7.56 -16.30 48.34
N ASP A 45 8.29 -16.35 47.22
CA ASP A 45 9.78 -16.26 47.22
C ASP A 45 10.22 -15.11 46.31
N LYS A 46 11.30 -14.41 46.71
CA LYS A 46 11.83 -13.21 46.05
C LYS A 46 13.03 -13.50 45.13
N ARG A 47 13.25 -14.77 44.77
CA ARG A 47 14.48 -15.23 44.11
C ARG A 47 14.27 -15.95 42.78
N ILE A 48 13.04 -15.91 42.25
CA ILE A 48 12.64 -16.77 41.14
C ILE A 48 11.88 -15.97 40.08
N ASP A 49 12.12 -16.27 38.79
CA ASP A 49 11.92 -15.31 37.70
C ASP A 49 10.96 -15.84 36.62
N ILE A 50 9.66 -15.79 36.90
CA ILE A 50 8.62 -16.16 35.93
C ILE A 50 8.72 -15.26 34.70
N ASN A 51 8.50 -15.82 33.52
CA ASN A 51 8.40 -15.06 32.28
C ASN A 51 7.24 -15.58 31.43
N GLU A 52 6.51 -14.65 30.82
CA GLU A 52 5.44 -14.89 29.85
C GLU A 52 5.91 -14.41 28.46
N PRO A 53 6.92 -15.06 27.85
CA PRO A 53 7.60 -14.52 26.66
C PRO A 53 6.71 -14.48 25.41
N THR A 54 5.60 -15.23 25.40
CA THR A 54 4.70 -15.30 24.24
C THR A 54 3.28 -15.65 24.66
N GLN A 55 2.32 -14.80 24.30
CA GLN A 55 0.89 -15.08 24.35
C GLN A 55 0.37 -15.35 22.93
N LYS A 56 -0.60 -16.25 22.77
CA LYS A 56 -1.36 -16.45 21.54
C LYS A 56 -2.86 -16.53 21.85
N ALA A 57 -3.66 -15.75 21.15
CA ALA A 57 -5.11 -15.71 21.33
C ALA A 57 -5.84 -15.78 19.98
N ILE A 58 -6.95 -16.51 19.95
CA ILE A 58 -7.94 -16.45 18.87
C ILE A 58 -9.25 -16.00 19.52
N ILE A 59 -9.74 -14.82 19.13
CA ILE A 59 -11.01 -14.27 19.57
C ILE A 59 -12.04 -14.47 18.46
N VAL A 60 -13.24 -14.96 18.79
CA VAL A 60 -14.39 -15.03 17.89
C VAL A 60 -15.51 -14.18 18.46
N HIS A 61 -15.81 -13.04 17.83
CA HIS A 61 -16.84 -12.09 18.26
C HIS A 61 -17.99 -11.99 17.24
N ASP A 62 -19.21 -12.25 17.71
CA ASP A 62 -20.43 -12.26 16.89
C ASP A 62 -21.66 -12.18 17.81
N ALA A 63 -22.71 -11.52 17.34
CA ALA A 63 -24.02 -11.40 18.01
C ALA A 63 -23.96 -10.99 19.50
N GLY A 64 -22.96 -10.20 19.90
CA GLY A 64 -22.79 -9.77 21.29
C GLY A 64 -22.28 -10.87 22.23
N ARG A 65 -21.51 -11.84 21.73
CA ARG A 65 -20.79 -12.84 22.52
C ARG A 65 -19.36 -13.05 21.99
N GLU A 66 -18.42 -13.29 22.88
CA GLU A 66 -17.01 -13.53 22.58
C GLU A 66 -16.63 -14.96 23.00
N ASP A 67 -15.93 -15.69 22.12
CA ASP A 67 -15.24 -16.95 22.46
C ASP A 67 -13.73 -16.71 22.31
N VAL A 68 -12.98 -16.71 23.42
CA VAL A 68 -11.52 -16.53 23.45
C VAL A 68 -10.85 -17.90 23.62
N LEU A 69 -10.09 -18.32 22.63
CA LEU A 69 -9.20 -19.47 22.68
C LEU A 69 -7.78 -18.98 22.98
N LEU A 70 -7.32 -19.17 24.22
CA LEU A 70 -6.12 -18.54 24.77
C LEU A 70 -5.03 -19.57 25.07
N GLN A 71 -3.80 -19.31 24.61
CA GLN A 71 -2.61 -20.12 24.81
C GLN A 71 -1.42 -19.24 25.21
N VAL A 72 -0.93 -19.40 26.43
CA VAL A 72 0.27 -18.71 26.93
C VAL A 72 1.46 -19.65 26.97
N LYS A 73 2.66 -19.14 26.70
CA LYS A 73 3.91 -19.88 26.88
C LYS A 73 4.44 -19.59 28.28
N TYR A 74 4.61 -20.64 29.07
CA TYR A 74 4.99 -20.54 30.46
C TYR A 74 6.44 -20.97 30.69
N GLN A 75 7.07 -20.32 31.67
CA GLN A 75 8.41 -20.67 32.13
C GLN A 75 8.40 -20.66 33.67
N GLY A 76 8.14 -21.84 34.23
CA GLY A 76 8.29 -22.18 35.65
C GLY A 76 8.39 -23.73 35.81
N PRO A 77 8.25 -24.37 36.99
CA PRO A 77 7.94 -25.81 37.09
C PRO A 77 6.42 -25.94 37.29
N LEU A 78 5.89 -27.07 37.74
CA LEU A 78 4.47 -27.39 37.51
C LEU A 78 3.64 -27.53 38.78
N GLU A 79 4.30 -27.71 39.92
CA GLU A 79 3.78 -27.81 41.30
C GLU A 79 3.38 -26.43 41.86
N GLN A 80 3.06 -25.53 40.93
CA GLN A 80 3.46 -24.13 40.99
C GLN A 80 2.47 -23.22 40.23
N PHE A 81 1.82 -23.71 39.17
CA PHE A 81 1.17 -22.86 38.19
C PHE A 81 -0.06 -22.09 38.70
N GLY A 82 -0.11 -20.77 38.49
CA GLY A 82 -1.29 -19.93 38.71
C GLY A 82 -1.52 -18.94 37.58
N TRP A 83 -2.71 -18.93 36.99
CA TRP A 83 -3.04 -18.04 35.87
C TRP A 83 -4.39 -17.37 36.08
N LEU A 84 -4.37 -16.04 36.20
CA LEU A 84 -5.50 -15.16 36.46
C LEU A 84 -5.96 -14.47 35.18
N ILE A 85 -7.13 -14.87 34.67
CA ILE A 85 -7.73 -14.33 33.43
C ILE A 85 -8.94 -13.48 33.80
N PRO A 86 -8.83 -12.15 33.98
CA PRO A 86 -9.98 -11.25 34.01
C PRO A 86 -10.89 -11.41 32.78
N VAL A 87 -12.19 -11.50 33.00
CA VAL A 87 -13.25 -11.58 31.97
C VAL A 87 -14.39 -10.61 32.34
N PRO A 88 -15.09 -10.00 31.37
CA PRO A 88 -16.05 -8.93 31.65
C PRO A 88 -17.37 -9.45 32.24
N ASN A 89 -17.75 -10.68 31.93
CA ASN A 89 -19.00 -11.33 32.32
C ASN A 89 -18.75 -12.81 32.61
N LEU A 90 -19.71 -13.46 33.28
CA LEU A 90 -19.62 -14.84 33.76
C LEU A 90 -19.16 -15.83 32.66
N PRO A 91 -17.98 -16.48 32.79
CA PRO A 91 -17.40 -17.27 31.70
C PRO A 91 -17.77 -18.75 31.72
N LYS A 92 -17.95 -19.34 30.54
CA LYS A 92 -17.91 -20.79 30.33
C LYS A 92 -16.52 -21.20 29.84
N VAL A 93 -15.72 -21.81 30.72
CA VAL A 93 -14.38 -22.34 30.38
C VAL A 93 -14.44 -23.82 29.96
N GLU A 94 -13.77 -24.17 28.87
CA GLU A 94 -13.65 -25.51 28.25
C GLU A 94 -12.21 -25.79 27.74
N LYS A 95 -11.92 -27.04 27.33
CA LYS A 95 -10.60 -27.46 26.81
C LYS A 95 -10.46 -27.06 25.34
N GLY A 96 -9.55 -26.13 25.04
CA GLY A 96 -9.25 -25.69 23.68
C GLY A 96 -8.34 -26.65 22.90
N SER A 97 -8.03 -26.29 21.64
CA SER A 97 -7.11 -27.06 20.78
C SER A 97 -6.11 -26.16 20.05
N MET A 98 -4.91 -26.70 19.81
CA MET A 98 -3.86 -26.05 19.03
C MET A 98 -4.11 -26.06 17.52
N ASP A 99 -5.02 -26.92 17.03
CA ASP A 99 -5.31 -27.08 15.58
C ASP A 99 -5.59 -25.72 14.91
N CYS A 100 -6.37 -24.87 15.59
CA CYS A 100 -6.80 -23.56 15.11
C CYS A 100 -5.61 -22.60 14.93
N PHE A 101 -4.67 -22.57 15.88
CA PHE A 101 -3.47 -21.74 15.80
C PHE A 101 -2.57 -22.15 14.63
N TYR A 102 -2.41 -23.44 14.36
CA TYR A 102 -1.64 -23.92 13.22
C TYR A 102 -2.35 -23.61 11.88
N GLU A 103 -3.67 -23.76 11.82
CA GLU A 103 -4.47 -23.45 10.64
C GLU A 103 -4.42 -21.96 10.29
N LEU A 104 -4.75 -21.08 11.23
CA LEU A 104 -4.74 -19.62 11.02
C LEU A 104 -3.31 -19.09 10.80
N SER A 105 -2.30 -19.66 11.45
CA SER A 105 -0.90 -19.29 11.19
C SER A 105 -0.50 -19.64 9.75
N ARG A 106 -0.80 -20.87 9.27
CA ARG A 106 -0.52 -21.30 7.89
C ARG A 106 -1.30 -20.48 6.86
N LEU A 107 -2.55 -20.17 7.15
CA LEU A 107 -3.44 -19.38 6.28
C LEU A 107 -2.92 -17.94 6.14
N THR A 108 -2.62 -17.28 7.26
CA THR A 108 -2.09 -15.90 7.25
C THR A 108 -0.64 -15.81 6.75
N GLN A 109 0.21 -16.81 6.98
CA GLN A 109 1.55 -16.89 6.39
C GLN A 109 1.51 -17.03 4.86
N ARG A 110 0.52 -17.73 4.31
CA ARG A 110 0.31 -17.83 2.85
C ARG A 110 -0.15 -16.51 2.24
N HIS A 111 -0.90 -15.70 2.97
CA HIS A 111 -1.44 -14.42 2.48
C HIS A 111 -0.49 -13.23 2.69
N PHE A 112 0.28 -13.20 3.78
CA PHE A 112 1.16 -12.08 4.17
C PHE A 112 2.67 -12.44 4.12
N GLY A 113 3.04 -13.46 3.34
CA GLY A 113 4.31 -14.17 3.47
C GLY A 113 5.55 -13.48 2.91
N MET A 114 6.20 -12.61 3.68
CA MET A 114 7.68 -12.57 3.81
C MET A 114 8.26 -11.61 4.89
N HIS A 115 7.44 -10.86 5.64
CA HIS A 115 7.96 -9.81 6.56
C HIS A 115 8.23 -10.22 8.03
N TYR A 116 7.89 -11.44 8.44
CA TYR A 116 7.83 -11.81 9.88
C TYR A 116 9.08 -12.46 10.50
N LEU A 117 10.26 -12.41 9.85
CA LEU A 117 11.46 -13.16 10.27
C LEU A 117 12.56 -12.32 10.96
N ARG A 118 12.25 -11.53 12.01
CA ARG A 118 13.31 -10.94 12.87
C ARG A 118 12.96 -10.53 14.31
N ARG A 119 12.67 -11.47 15.20
CA ARG A 119 13.18 -11.45 16.60
C ARG A 119 12.96 -12.80 17.31
N ALA A 120 13.86 -13.12 18.24
CA ALA A 120 13.74 -14.22 19.19
C ALA A 120 14.54 -13.85 20.47
N ALA A 121 14.07 -14.29 21.64
CA ALA A 121 14.70 -14.07 22.94
C ALA A 121 14.48 -15.29 23.87
N LEU A 122 15.25 -15.38 24.96
CA LEU A 122 15.33 -16.57 25.83
C LEU A 122 14.48 -16.43 27.12
N GLY A 123 14.49 -17.45 28.00
CA GLY A 123 13.76 -17.48 29.29
C GLY A 123 14.57 -17.00 30.52
N THR A 124 14.24 -17.35 31.78
CA THR A 124 13.46 -18.52 32.28
C THR A 124 13.04 -18.45 33.78
N LYS A 125 11.87 -19.05 34.15
CA LYS A 125 11.62 -19.99 35.29
C LYS A 125 11.45 -19.52 36.78
N ASP A 126 10.24 -19.75 37.36
CA ASP A 126 9.91 -20.66 38.54
C ASP A 126 8.92 -20.25 39.74
N GLU A 127 7.62 -19.96 39.47
CA GLU A 127 6.36 -19.63 40.29
C GLU A 127 6.24 -19.50 41.86
N PRO A 128 5.57 -20.28 42.81
CA PRO A 128 4.37 -21.22 42.86
C PRO A 128 3.04 -21.06 43.76
N GLU A 129 1.80 -21.28 43.24
CA GLU A 129 0.54 -21.76 43.95
C GLU A 129 -0.11 -20.91 45.11
N VAL A 130 -1.40 -20.97 45.56
CA VAL A 130 -2.72 -21.71 45.35
C VAL A 130 -3.93 -20.83 45.86
N ASN A 131 -5.26 -21.11 46.01
CA ASN A 131 -6.35 -22.13 45.81
C ASN A 131 -7.72 -21.30 45.73
N VAL A 132 -8.96 -21.78 46.06
CA VAL A 132 -10.21 -21.37 45.30
C VAL A 132 -11.63 -21.15 45.95
N VAL A 133 -12.56 -20.47 45.21
CA VAL A 133 -14.05 -20.37 45.43
C VAL A 133 -14.89 -21.52 44.80
N GLU A 134 -14.95 -21.66 43.46
CA GLU A 134 -15.73 -22.70 42.74
C GLU A 134 -14.81 -23.54 41.85
N VAL A 135 -15.12 -24.82 41.60
CA VAL A 135 -14.14 -25.85 41.20
C VAL A 135 -14.61 -26.71 40.03
N LYS A 136 -13.83 -26.78 38.93
CA LYS A 136 -13.98 -27.81 37.90
C LYS A 136 -12.68 -28.19 37.20
N THR A 137 -12.55 -29.45 36.77
CA THR A 137 -11.38 -29.93 36.01
C THR A 137 -11.57 -29.72 34.50
N VAL A 138 -10.58 -29.12 33.83
CA VAL A 138 -10.56 -28.87 32.38
C VAL A 138 -9.25 -29.40 31.79
N GLY A 139 -9.25 -30.65 31.30
CA GLY A 139 -8.04 -31.30 30.78
C GLY A 139 -7.02 -31.56 31.89
N ALA A 140 -5.88 -30.88 31.84
CA ALA A 140 -4.83 -30.94 32.87
C ALA A 140 -4.99 -29.85 33.96
N TYR A 141 -5.96 -28.94 33.81
CA TYR A 141 -6.18 -27.83 34.73
C TYR A 141 -7.27 -28.13 35.75
N GLU A 142 -7.06 -27.61 36.96
CA GLU A 142 -8.14 -27.27 37.87
C GLU A 142 -8.47 -25.78 37.63
N VAL A 143 -9.73 -25.47 37.35
CA VAL A 143 -10.18 -24.14 36.93
C VAL A 143 -11.27 -23.65 37.88
N ALA A 144 -11.17 -22.37 38.24
CA ALA A 144 -12.10 -21.67 39.10
C ALA A 144 -12.58 -20.36 38.50
N ILE A 145 -13.79 -19.94 38.88
CA ILE A 145 -14.44 -18.70 38.44
C ILE A 145 -14.75 -17.87 39.68
N LEU A 146 -14.38 -16.60 39.65
CA LEU A 146 -14.37 -15.70 40.81
C LEU A 146 -15.11 -14.41 40.50
N SER A 147 -15.80 -13.87 41.51
CA SER A 147 -16.32 -12.51 41.53
C SER A 147 -15.84 -11.82 42.82
N ALA A 148 -15.23 -10.64 42.71
CA ALA A 148 -14.69 -9.89 43.85
C ALA A 148 -15.34 -8.50 43.92
N GLN A 149 -15.66 -8.02 45.13
CA GLN A 149 -16.27 -6.70 45.37
C GLN A 149 -15.28 -5.68 45.96
N ASP A 150 -14.27 -6.13 46.70
CA ASP A 150 -13.14 -5.31 47.13
C ASP A 150 -11.81 -5.97 46.75
N ALA A 151 -10.79 -5.16 46.43
CA ALA A 151 -9.43 -5.65 46.14
C ALA A 151 -8.86 -6.52 47.25
N GLY A 152 -9.21 -6.18 48.51
CA GLY A 152 -8.87 -6.99 49.66
C GLY A 152 -9.52 -8.38 49.63
N SER A 153 -10.70 -8.60 49.03
CA SER A 153 -11.30 -9.95 48.96
C SER A 153 -10.50 -10.87 48.04
N LEU A 154 -10.08 -10.38 46.87
CA LEU A 154 -9.24 -11.16 45.95
C LEU A 154 -7.83 -11.35 46.51
N ASP A 155 -7.22 -10.32 47.08
CA ASP A 155 -5.90 -10.40 47.75
C ASP A 155 -5.93 -11.34 48.97
N ARG A 156 -6.98 -11.27 49.81
CA ARG A 156 -7.20 -12.24 50.90
C ARG A 156 -7.33 -13.65 50.33
N TRP A 157 -8.15 -13.85 49.31
CA TRP A 157 -8.41 -15.16 48.71
C TRP A 157 -7.17 -15.80 48.08
N LEU A 158 -6.34 -15.02 47.38
CA LEU A 158 -5.04 -15.46 46.86
C LEU A 158 -4.14 -15.90 48.03
N LYS A 159 -3.99 -15.05 49.05
CA LYS A 159 -3.16 -15.32 50.24
C LYS A 159 -3.68 -16.44 51.13
N THR A 160 -4.99 -16.66 51.20
CA THR A 160 -5.65 -17.74 51.97
C THR A 160 -5.09 -19.10 51.59
N HIS A 161 -4.45 -19.20 50.42
CA HIS A 161 -3.74 -20.38 50.01
C HIS A 161 -2.46 -20.07 49.21
N ASP A 162 -1.71 -19.04 49.63
CA ASP A 162 -0.32 -18.76 49.24
C ASP A 162 -0.03 -17.92 47.97
N TYR A 163 -0.97 -17.70 47.03
CA TYR A 163 -0.71 -16.80 45.89
C TYR A 163 -0.57 -15.33 46.36
N SER A 164 0.19 -14.50 45.63
CA SER A 164 0.31 -13.07 45.91
C SER A 164 0.56 -12.19 44.68
N ILE A 165 0.29 -10.89 44.81
CA ILE A 165 0.46 -9.84 43.78
C ILE A 165 1.58 -8.87 44.24
N PRO A 166 2.40 -8.29 43.35
CA PRO A 166 3.38 -7.27 43.72
C PRO A 166 2.67 -6.04 44.31
N LYS A 167 3.15 -5.53 45.45
CA LYS A 167 2.46 -4.46 46.20
C LYS A 167 2.35 -3.14 45.43
N ASP A 168 3.26 -2.92 44.49
CA ASP A 168 3.34 -1.81 43.55
C ASP A 168 2.42 -1.97 42.33
N LYS A 169 1.98 -3.20 42.02
CA LYS A 169 1.14 -3.54 40.86
C LYS A 169 -0.35 -3.76 41.21
N GLY A 170 -0.71 -3.83 42.49
CA GLY A 170 -2.09 -4.09 42.95
C GLY A 170 -3.17 -3.22 42.29
N GLY A 171 -2.87 -1.95 42.02
CA GLY A 171 -3.79 -1.01 41.36
C GLY A 171 -4.30 -1.43 39.97
N ILE A 172 -3.60 -2.35 39.29
CA ILE A 172 -4.04 -2.95 38.02
C ILE A 172 -5.23 -3.89 38.25
N ILE A 173 -5.24 -4.62 39.36
CA ILE A 173 -6.32 -5.53 39.73
C ILE A 173 -7.49 -4.75 40.34
N ASP A 174 -7.20 -3.65 41.05
CA ASP A 174 -8.23 -2.67 41.46
C ASP A 174 -9.01 -2.12 40.25
N ASP A 175 -8.37 -1.92 39.09
CA ASP A 175 -9.08 -1.49 37.86
C ASP A 175 -10.13 -2.50 37.43
N TYR A 176 -9.80 -3.80 37.35
CA TYR A 176 -10.77 -4.83 36.93
C TYR A 176 -11.89 -5.05 37.95
N ILE A 177 -11.58 -4.95 39.24
CA ILE A 177 -12.61 -5.02 40.30
C ILE A 177 -13.52 -3.78 40.23
N ARG A 178 -12.99 -2.58 39.97
CA ARG A 178 -13.81 -1.37 39.72
C ARG A 178 -14.66 -1.46 38.46
N LYS A 179 -14.21 -2.19 37.43
CA LYS A 179 -15.02 -2.51 36.24
C LYS A 179 -16.10 -3.58 36.51
N GLY A 180 -16.11 -4.23 37.69
CA GLY A 180 -17.08 -5.26 38.07
C GLY A 180 -16.82 -6.63 37.44
N TRP A 181 -15.59 -6.92 37.03
CA TRP A 181 -15.25 -8.12 36.26
C TRP A 181 -15.11 -9.38 37.11
N TYR A 182 -15.29 -10.51 36.43
CA TYR A 182 -14.98 -11.83 36.97
C TYR A 182 -13.52 -12.18 36.67
N PHE A 183 -12.96 -13.13 37.41
CA PHE A 183 -11.63 -13.67 37.13
C PHE A 183 -11.71 -15.18 37.01
N ILE A 184 -11.00 -15.75 36.06
CA ILE A 184 -10.73 -17.20 36.02
C ILE A 184 -9.38 -17.43 36.67
N ALA A 185 -9.29 -18.32 37.65
CA ALA A 185 -8.02 -18.82 38.15
C ALA A 185 -7.81 -20.26 37.68
N ALA A 186 -6.74 -20.49 36.92
CA ALA A 186 -6.37 -21.82 36.41
C ALA A 186 -5.06 -22.30 37.06
N LYS A 187 -5.05 -23.57 37.49
CA LYS A 187 -3.95 -24.25 38.16
C LYS A 187 -3.64 -25.59 37.47
N ILE A 188 -2.38 -26.04 37.49
CA ILE A 188 -1.98 -27.39 37.06
C ILE A 188 -1.96 -28.34 38.27
N GLN A 189 -2.50 -29.57 38.12
CA GLN A 189 -2.42 -30.63 39.15
C GLN A 189 -1.92 -31.94 38.52
N LEU A 190 -0.64 -32.28 38.73
CA LEU A 190 -0.05 -33.53 38.21
C LEU A 190 -0.32 -34.75 39.10
N ASN A 191 -0.45 -34.56 40.42
CA ASN A 191 -0.73 -35.63 41.39
C ASN A 191 -2.02 -35.32 42.15
N ARG A 192 -3.05 -36.18 42.02
CA ARG A 192 -4.30 -36.05 42.81
C ARG A 192 -3.99 -36.19 44.30
N GLY A 193 -3.98 -35.07 45.03
CA GLY A 193 -3.80 -35.06 46.49
C GLY A 193 -4.44 -33.85 47.18
N VAL A 194 -4.32 -32.65 46.60
CA VAL A 194 -4.83 -31.41 47.22
C VAL A 194 -5.55 -30.55 46.17
N GLY A 195 -6.75 -30.98 45.76
CA GLY A 195 -7.64 -30.15 44.95
C GLY A 195 -8.15 -28.92 45.71
N PHE A 196 -8.79 -28.01 44.98
CA PHE A 196 -9.54 -26.88 45.54
C PHE A 196 -10.61 -27.41 46.52
N LYS A 197 -10.52 -27.02 47.81
CA LYS A 197 -11.48 -27.48 48.83
C LYS A 197 -12.77 -26.65 48.80
N LEU A 198 -13.87 -27.25 48.38
CA LEU A 198 -15.20 -26.73 48.68
C LEU A 198 -15.41 -26.61 50.20
N VAL A 199 -16.02 -25.51 50.65
CA VAL A 199 -16.48 -25.33 52.04
C VAL A 199 -17.95 -25.77 52.17
N SER A 200 -18.26 -26.99 51.71
CA SER A 200 -19.45 -27.78 52.10
C SER A 200 -19.43 -29.18 51.46
N ASP A 201 -20.16 -30.10 52.07
CA ASP A 201 -20.07 -31.56 51.95
C ASP A 201 -20.15 -32.20 50.54
N GLY A 202 -19.32 -33.23 50.33
CA GLY A 202 -19.88 -34.57 50.51
C GLY A 202 -20.20 -35.46 49.29
N ALA A 203 -19.52 -35.36 48.14
CA ALA A 203 -19.71 -36.34 47.05
C ALA A 203 -18.39 -36.85 46.43
N ARG A 204 -18.20 -38.17 46.33
CA ARG A 204 -17.05 -38.81 45.65
C ARG A 204 -17.44 -39.30 44.25
N GLY A 205 -17.23 -38.46 43.23
CA GLY A 205 -17.20 -38.89 41.82
C GLY A 205 -15.78 -39.26 41.38
N ASN A 206 -15.58 -40.36 40.66
CA ASN A 206 -14.26 -40.80 40.22
C ASN A 206 -14.24 -41.21 38.73
N PRO A 207 -13.53 -40.45 37.87
CA PRO A 207 -13.15 -40.92 36.55
C PRO A 207 -11.64 -41.22 36.46
N THR A 208 -11.28 -42.29 35.76
CA THR A 208 -9.91 -42.73 35.49
C THR A 208 -9.37 -42.12 34.19
N VAL A 209 -8.41 -41.19 34.30
CA VAL A 209 -7.62 -40.72 33.15
C VAL A 209 -6.45 -41.68 32.90
N ASP A 210 -6.25 -42.10 31.65
CA ASP A 210 -5.28 -43.12 31.26
C ASP A 210 -3.82 -42.71 31.54
N GLN A 211 -2.98 -43.67 31.90
CA GLN A 211 -1.55 -43.45 32.22
C GLN A 211 -0.76 -42.95 31.02
N ARG A 212 -1.15 -43.33 29.79
CA ARG A 212 -0.50 -42.86 28.56
C ARG A 212 -0.74 -41.37 28.33
N GLU A 213 -1.99 -40.91 28.49
CA GLU A 213 -2.34 -39.49 28.37
C GLU A 213 -1.60 -38.63 29.41
N ARG A 214 -1.47 -39.11 30.66
CA ARG A 214 -0.69 -38.42 31.71
C ARG A 214 0.78 -38.23 31.32
N LYS A 215 1.42 -39.26 30.75
CA LYS A 215 2.84 -39.18 30.37
C LYS A 215 3.08 -38.20 29.22
N GLU A 216 2.16 -38.15 28.27
CA GLU A 216 2.17 -37.13 27.21
C GLU A 216 1.91 -35.71 27.74
N ILE A 217 0.94 -35.54 28.63
CA ILE A 217 0.66 -34.25 29.30
C ILE A 217 1.92 -33.76 30.03
N GLN A 218 2.56 -34.61 30.84
CA GLN A 218 3.74 -34.21 31.60
C GLN A 218 4.94 -33.86 30.69
N THR A 219 5.11 -34.57 29.56
CA THR A 219 6.14 -34.26 28.56
C THR A 219 5.87 -32.95 27.81
N LYS A 220 4.60 -32.63 27.51
CA LYS A 220 4.21 -31.35 26.87
C LYS A 220 4.32 -30.17 27.83
N LEU A 221 3.88 -30.32 29.08
CA LEU A 221 4.03 -29.27 30.10
C LEU A 221 5.50 -28.97 30.41
N SER A 222 6.39 -29.97 30.36
CA SER A 222 7.84 -29.77 30.54
C SER A 222 8.54 -29.02 29.39
N SER A 223 7.89 -28.78 28.24
CA SER A 223 8.41 -27.88 27.19
C SER A 223 7.94 -26.42 27.34
N GLY A 224 7.08 -26.13 28.33
CA GLY A 224 6.50 -24.80 28.57
C GLY A 224 5.31 -24.45 27.67
N GLU A 225 4.81 -25.38 26.85
CA GLU A 225 3.59 -25.18 26.06
C GLU A 225 2.35 -25.69 26.80
N LEU A 226 1.47 -24.76 27.17
CA LEU A 226 0.23 -25.01 27.88
C LEU A 226 -0.90 -25.42 26.91
N HIS A 227 -1.82 -26.26 27.38
CA HIS A 227 -3.03 -26.59 26.63
C HIS A 227 -3.94 -25.35 26.57
N PRO A 228 -4.42 -24.94 25.38
CA PRO A 228 -5.29 -23.77 25.29
C PRO A 228 -6.57 -23.92 26.10
N LEU A 229 -7.02 -22.84 26.72
CA LEU A 229 -8.37 -22.74 27.29
C LEU A 229 -9.30 -22.08 26.27
N LEU A 230 -10.52 -22.62 26.12
CA LEU A 230 -11.61 -21.96 25.40
C LEU A 230 -12.52 -21.29 26.43
N ILE A 231 -12.76 -20.00 26.29
CA ILE A 231 -13.40 -19.15 27.29
C ILE A 231 -14.51 -18.35 26.59
N SER A 232 -15.78 -18.69 26.85
CA SER A 232 -16.95 -18.02 26.27
C SER A 232 -17.64 -17.11 27.27
N PHE A 233 -18.01 -15.89 26.88
CA PHE A 233 -18.84 -14.98 27.69
C PHE A 233 -19.60 -13.96 26.82
N ASP A 234 -20.79 -13.56 27.25
CA ASP A 234 -21.65 -12.61 26.53
C ASP A 234 -21.13 -11.18 26.72
N THR A 235 -20.99 -10.42 25.63
CA THR A 235 -20.28 -9.14 25.63
C THR A 235 -20.44 -8.33 24.31
N PRO A 236 -20.79 -7.02 24.35
CA PRO A 236 -21.16 -6.26 23.15
C PRO A 236 -20.02 -5.87 22.17
N LYS A 237 -18.85 -5.37 22.62
CA LYS A 237 -17.67 -5.11 21.73
C LYS A 237 -16.76 -6.35 21.62
N CYS A 238 -15.54 -6.19 21.07
CA CYS A 238 -14.43 -7.15 21.11
C CYS A 238 -13.22 -6.53 21.82
N VAL A 239 -12.53 -7.20 22.77
CA VAL A 239 -11.39 -6.60 23.53
C VAL A 239 -10.42 -7.66 24.09
N PHE A 240 -9.12 -7.31 24.19
CA PHE A 240 -8.09 -8.14 24.83
C PHE A 240 -7.30 -7.35 25.92
N PRO A 241 -7.51 -7.58 27.24
CA PRO A 241 -7.06 -6.79 28.39
C PRO A 241 -5.61 -7.10 28.80
N LEU A 242 -4.71 -6.98 27.83
CA LEU A 242 -3.26 -7.20 27.98
C LEU A 242 -2.64 -6.45 29.18
N ARG A 243 -3.30 -5.38 29.67
CA ARG A 243 -2.94 -4.66 30.90
C ARG A 243 -2.81 -5.55 32.14
N ILE A 244 -3.52 -6.69 32.24
CA ILE A 244 -3.31 -7.60 33.39
C ILE A 244 -1.88 -8.14 33.41
N SER A 245 -1.28 -8.39 32.24
CA SER A 245 0.07 -8.92 32.07
C SER A 245 1.18 -7.91 32.44
N ASP A 246 0.86 -6.62 32.60
CA ASP A 246 1.80 -5.62 33.19
C ASP A 246 2.17 -5.98 34.64
N VAL A 247 1.37 -6.78 35.34
CA VAL A 247 1.71 -7.32 36.66
C VAL A 247 2.99 -8.18 36.62
N ASN A 248 3.32 -8.81 35.47
CA ASN A 248 4.59 -9.53 35.27
C ASN A 248 5.82 -8.60 35.19
N GLY A 249 5.64 -7.30 34.90
CA GLY A 249 6.73 -6.32 34.80
C GLY A 249 7.71 -6.52 33.63
N LYS A 250 7.34 -7.30 32.60
CA LYS A 250 8.23 -7.71 31.50
C LYS A 250 7.56 -7.54 30.13
N PRO A 251 8.33 -7.24 29.06
CA PRO A 251 7.80 -7.25 27.70
C PRO A 251 7.33 -8.65 27.28
N SER A 252 6.19 -8.72 26.57
CA SER A 252 5.63 -9.98 26.04
C SER A 252 5.32 -9.86 24.54
N GLU A 253 5.53 -10.94 23.79
CA GLU A 253 5.08 -11.05 22.39
C GLU A 253 3.65 -11.60 22.33
N VAL A 254 2.71 -10.77 21.88
CA VAL A 254 1.30 -11.15 21.73
C VAL A 254 1.03 -11.47 20.27
N SER A 255 0.50 -12.66 19.99
CA SER A 255 0.03 -13.09 18.67
C SER A 255 -1.48 -13.31 18.68
N LEU A 256 -2.21 -12.29 18.23
CA LEU A 256 -3.67 -12.23 18.28
C LEU A 256 -4.27 -12.46 16.89
N TYR A 257 -5.34 -13.25 16.86
CA TYR A 257 -6.22 -13.43 15.72
C TYR A 257 -7.64 -13.07 16.16
N VAL A 258 -8.27 -12.07 15.53
CA VAL A 258 -9.66 -11.67 15.80
C VAL A 258 -10.51 -12.06 14.60
N LEU A 259 -11.55 -12.86 14.84
CA LEU A 259 -12.56 -13.27 13.87
C LEU A 259 -13.88 -12.58 14.22
N SER A 260 -14.36 -11.73 13.32
CA SER A 260 -15.57 -10.92 13.53
C SER A 260 -16.44 -10.84 12.27
N THR A 261 -17.73 -10.53 12.42
CA THR A 261 -18.68 -10.41 11.30
C THR A 261 -18.55 -9.11 10.49
N GLU A 262 -17.82 -8.13 11.03
CA GLU A 262 -17.40 -6.89 10.37
C GLU A 262 -15.87 -6.73 10.57
N PRO A 263 -15.14 -5.97 9.74
CA PRO A 263 -13.71 -5.78 9.96
C PRO A 263 -13.46 -4.96 11.21
N LEU A 264 -12.70 -5.52 12.17
CA LEU A 264 -12.33 -4.84 13.42
C LEU A 264 -10.83 -4.50 13.48
N LEU A 265 -10.50 -3.36 14.09
CA LEU A 265 -9.13 -2.93 14.39
C LEU A 265 -9.00 -2.44 15.84
N ASN A 266 -7.77 -2.34 16.34
CA ASN A 266 -7.46 -1.65 17.59
C ASN A 266 -6.80 -0.29 17.31
N ARG A 267 -7.35 0.79 17.87
CA ARG A 267 -6.91 2.17 17.57
C ARG A 267 -5.48 2.48 18.02
N PHE A 268 -5.00 1.90 19.13
CA PHE A 268 -3.61 2.09 19.57
C PHE A 268 -2.61 1.48 18.58
N ILE A 269 -2.87 0.26 18.10
CA ILE A 269 -2.06 -0.42 17.09
C ILE A 269 -2.12 0.34 15.75
N LEU A 270 -3.32 0.77 15.30
CA LEU A 270 -3.48 1.58 14.10
C LEU A 270 -2.64 2.86 14.17
N ASN A 271 -2.77 3.64 15.24
CA ASN A 271 -2.05 4.92 15.39
C ASN A 271 -0.53 4.71 15.37
N LYS A 272 -0.01 3.70 16.09
CA LYS A 272 1.42 3.36 16.09
C LYS A 272 1.93 2.90 14.71
N ARG A 273 1.08 2.24 13.92
CA ARG A 273 1.39 1.83 12.54
C ARG A 273 1.38 3.02 11.59
N LEU A 274 0.40 3.94 11.71
CA LEU A 274 0.35 5.20 10.95
C LEU A 274 1.54 6.12 11.27
N GLU A 275 1.92 6.28 12.54
CA GLU A 275 3.13 7.02 12.97
C GLU A 275 4.40 6.53 12.24
N LEU A 276 4.59 5.21 12.16
CA LEU A 276 5.73 4.59 11.48
C LEU A 276 5.70 4.83 9.96
N LEU A 277 4.52 4.79 9.35
CA LEU A 277 4.33 5.05 7.92
C LEU A 277 4.54 6.53 7.59
N ALA A 278 4.15 7.45 8.47
CA ALA A 278 4.42 8.88 8.36
C ALA A 278 5.92 9.19 8.40
N GLN A 279 6.66 8.54 9.31
CA GLN A 279 8.12 8.63 9.38
C GLN A 279 8.79 8.12 8.09
N ARG A 280 8.35 6.97 7.57
CA ARG A 280 8.82 6.43 6.27
C ARG A 280 8.53 7.39 5.11
N ARG A 281 7.35 8.01 5.08
CA ARG A 281 6.95 9.02 4.09
C ARG A 281 7.85 10.26 4.15
N ALA A 282 8.12 10.78 5.34
CA ALA A 282 8.98 11.94 5.54
C ALA A 282 10.41 11.66 5.05
N GLU A 283 10.94 10.46 5.33
CA GLU A 283 12.27 10.07 4.83
C GLU A 283 12.30 9.89 3.30
N TRP A 284 11.20 9.42 2.72
CA TRP A 284 11.03 9.29 1.27
C TRP A 284 10.96 10.64 0.58
N GLU A 285 10.15 11.59 1.06
CA GLU A 285 10.08 12.96 0.51
C GLU A 285 11.43 13.69 0.63
N ARG A 286 12.16 13.52 1.74
CA ARG A 286 13.52 14.07 1.90
C ARG A 286 14.49 13.62 0.80
N LYS A 287 14.39 12.36 0.34
CA LYS A 287 15.25 11.74 -0.69
C LYS A 287 14.78 11.98 -2.15
N LYS A 288 13.86 12.92 -2.37
CA LYS A 288 13.21 13.17 -3.67
C LYS A 288 14.11 13.83 -4.72
N PRO A 289 14.97 14.82 -4.40
CA PRO A 289 15.87 15.42 -5.39
C PRO A 289 16.88 14.43 -5.97
N GLU A 290 17.38 13.48 -5.17
CA GLU A 290 18.30 12.44 -5.64
C GLU A 290 17.58 11.46 -6.56
N ARG A 291 16.36 11.02 -6.20
CA ARG A 291 15.54 10.17 -7.08
C ARG A 291 15.24 10.84 -8.40
N GLN A 292 14.83 12.12 -8.41
CA GLN A 292 14.53 12.83 -9.66
C GLN A 292 15.76 12.95 -10.57
N LYS A 293 16.95 13.19 -10.02
CA LYS A 293 18.21 13.22 -10.79
C LYS A 293 18.53 11.85 -11.41
N GLU A 294 18.42 10.77 -10.65
CA GLU A 294 18.69 9.43 -11.17
C GLU A 294 17.59 8.95 -12.14
N THR A 295 16.30 9.27 -11.91
CA THR A 295 15.23 9.01 -12.89
C THR A 295 15.47 9.74 -14.21
N LEU A 296 15.81 11.04 -14.18
CA LEU A 296 16.14 11.79 -15.40
C LEU A 296 17.33 11.18 -16.15
N ARG A 297 18.39 10.80 -15.41
CA ARG A 297 19.55 10.10 -15.96
C ARG A 297 19.17 8.77 -16.61
N GLN A 298 18.35 7.98 -15.95
CA GLN A 298 17.87 6.69 -16.47
C GLN A 298 16.89 6.88 -17.65
N GLU A 299 16.08 7.94 -17.70
CA GLU A 299 15.24 8.26 -18.87
C GLU A 299 16.07 8.70 -20.09
N LEU A 300 17.08 9.55 -19.90
CA LEU A 300 18.02 9.94 -20.95
C LEU A 300 18.79 8.74 -21.49
N LEU A 301 19.19 7.80 -20.61
CA LEU A 301 19.81 6.54 -21.01
C LEU A 301 18.80 5.58 -21.67
N ALA A 302 17.58 5.44 -21.16
CA ALA A 302 16.57 4.50 -21.66
C ALA A 302 15.91 4.95 -22.97
N ARG A 303 15.87 6.26 -23.28
CA ARG A 303 15.44 6.80 -24.59
C ARG A 303 16.48 6.60 -25.69
N HIS A 304 17.10 5.41 -25.70
CA HIS A 304 17.99 4.83 -26.72
C HIS A 304 17.41 4.75 -28.14
N ASN A 305 16.17 5.23 -28.38
CA ASN A 305 15.74 5.60 -29.73
C ASN A 305 16.61 6.71 -30.34
N LEU A 306 17.27 7.55 -29.53
CA LEU A 306 18.36 8.43 -30.01
C LEU A 306 19.50 7.65 -30.69
N LEU A 307 19.73 6.39 -30.27
CA LEU A 307 20.73 5.50 -30.86
C LEU A 307 20.26 4.72 -32.10
N GLN A 308 18.98 4.81 -32.51
CA GLN A 308 18.61 4.44 -33.87
C GLN A 308 19.17 5.45 -34.89
N TRP A 309 19.18 6.74 -34.58
CA TRP A 309 19.73 7.77 -35.48
C TRP A 309 21.25 7.64 -35.59
N ARG A 310 21.98 7.44 -34.48
CA ARG A 310 23.42 7.10 -34.51
C ARG A 310 23.72 5.83 -35.34
N ARG A 311 22.82 4.84 -35.35
CA ARG A 311 22.93 3.62 -36.20
C ARG A 311 22.55 3.84 -37.67
N LEU A 312 21.82 4.90 -37.99
CA LEU A 312 21.50 5.29 -39.36
C LEU A 312 22.60 6.15 -39.97
N SER A 313 23.19 7.09 -39.21
CA SER A 313 24.37 7.86 -39.66
C SER A 313 25.61 6.98 -39.81
N ALA A 314 25.91 6.11 -38.84
CA ALA A 314 27.12 5.28 -38.83
C ALA A 314 27.11 4.09 -39.81
N ARG A 315 26.24 4.10 -40.84
CA ARG A 315 26.14 3.00 -41.81
C ARG A 315 26.85 3.23 -43.14
N HIS A 316 27.20 4.47 -43.51
CA HIS A 316 28.03 4.79 -44.67
C HIS A 316 28.96 5.96 -44.29
N GLY A 317 30.27 5.73 -44.32
CA GLY A 317 31.29 6.70 -43.88
C GLY A 317 31.57 6.67 -42.36
N ASN A 318 32.82 6.92 -41.97
CA ASN A 318 33.27 6.82 -40.57
C ASN A 318 32.90 8.03 -39.69
N GLU A 319 32.08 8.96 -40.18
CA GLU A 319 31.70 10.19 -39.48
C GLU A 319 30.43 9.97 -38.66
N VAL A 320 30.60 9.56 -37.40
CA VAL A 320 29.51 9.60 -36.42
C VAL A 320 29.16 11.07 -36.17
N MET A 321 27.94 11.49 -36.55
CA MET A 321 27.41 12.79 -36.13
C MET A 321 27.33 12.84 -34.60
N ASP A 322 28.28 13.55 -33.99
CA ASP A 322 28.29 13.75 -32.55
C ASP A 322 27.48 14.99 -32.18
N TRP A 323 26.55 14.77 -31.25
CA TRP A 323 25.65 15.74 -30.66
C TRP A 323 25.99 15.84 -29.19
N SER A 324 26.12 17.05 -28.65
CA SER A 324 26.40 17.20 -27.22
C SER A 324 25.17 16.81 -26.40
N MET A 325 25.38 16.39 -25.15
CA MET A 325 24.27 16.16 -24.21
C MET A 325 23.44 17.43 -24.00
N GLU A 326 24.06 18.60 -24.07
CA GLU A 326 23.41 19.91 -23.91
C GLU A 326 22.51 20.24 -25.12
N GLU A 327 22.97 19.96 -26.35
CA GLU A 327 22.16 20.09 -27.57
C GLU A 327 20.92 19.16 -27.49
N LEU A 328 21.12 17.93 -27.03
CA LEU A 328 20.04 16.94 -26.88
C LEU A 328 19.06 17.29 -25.76
N GLU A 329 19.55 17.76 -24.61
CA GLU A 329 18.71 18.27 -23.52
C GLU A 329 17.92 19.53 -23.91
N ALA A 330 18.48 20.39 -24.75
CA ALA A 330 17.76 21.55 -25.28
C ALA A 330 16.61 21.09 -26.21
N MET A 331 16.89 20.19 -27.16
CA MET A 331 15.87 19.59 -28.02
C MET A 331 14.79 18.85 -27.24
N GLU A 332 15.14 18.17 -26.14
CA GLU A 332 14.18 17.45 -25.29
C GLU A 332 13.31 18.38 -24.43
N LYS A 333 13.61 19.69 -24.38
CA LYS A 333 12.78 20.74 -23.74
C LYS A 333 11.86 21.44 -24.75
N GLU A 334 12.16 21.38 -26.06
CA GLU A 334 11.29 21.91 -27.12
C GLU A 334 9.93 21.16 -27.15
N GLY A 335 8.83 21.89 -27.33
CA GLY A 335 7.50 21.29 -27.55
C GLY A 335 6.90 20.55 -26.35
N LYS A 336 7.50 20.62 -25.16
CA LYS A 336 6.84 20.21 -23.91
C LYS A 336 5.71 21.21 -23.57
N PRO A 337 4.60 20.78 -22.96
CA PRO A 337 3.60 21.70 -22.40
C PRO A 337 4.23 22.58 -21.32
N PRO A 338 3.65 23.74 -20.99
CA PRO A 338 3.96 24.43 -19.75
C PRO A 338 3.69 23.46 -18.58
N THR A 339 4.70 23.20 -17.75
CA THR A 339 4.55 22.33 -16.59
C THR A 339 3.58 22.98 -15.59
N PRO A 340 2.50 22.30 -15.16
CA PRO A 340 1.67 22.83 -14.08
C PRO A 340 2.50 23.01 -12.81
N ALA A 341 2.09 23.92 -11.92
CA ALA A 341 2.88 24.34 -10.75
C ALA A 341 3.31 23.19 -9.82
N LYS A 342 2.63 22.03 -9.91
CA LYS A 342 2.98 20.78 -9.24
C LYS A 342 2.46 19.60 -10.07
N PRO A 343 3.32 18.68 -10.57
CA PRO A 343 2.85 17.51 -11.33
C PRO A 343 2.11 16.51 -10.44
N LEU A 344 1.16 15.78 -11.02
CA LEU A 344 0.32 14.81 -10.35
C LEU A 344 0.94 13.41 -10.39
N GLY A 345 0.79 12.65 -9.31
CA GLY A 345 1.16 11.22 -9.30
C GLY A 345 2.67 10.94 -9.22
N ASN A 346 3.26 11.25 -8.06
CA ASN A 346 4.51 10.62 -7.59
C ASN A 346 4.49 10.59 -6.06
N GLY A 347 3.51 9.86 -5.51
CA GLY A 347 3.29 9.73 -4.07
C GLY A 347 4.01 8.54 -3.45
N PHE A 348 4.26 8.63 -2.14
CA PHE A 348 4.72 7.50 -1.33
C PHE A 348 3.59 6.46 -1.20
N SER A 349 3.65 5.40 -2.02
CA SER A 349 2.68 4.30 -2.01
C SER A 349 3.05 3.23 -0.98
N ILE A 350 2.02 2.62 -0.38
CA ILE A 350 2.13 1.46 0.51
C ILE A 350 1.01 0.46 0.19
N ALA A 351 1.23 -0.82 0.46
CA ALA A 351 0.19 -1.83 0.28
C ALA A 351 -0.84 -1.75 1.43
N PRO A 352 -2.14 -2.08 1.22
CA PRO A 352 -3.16 -2.06 2.28
C PRO A 352 -2.78 -2.88 3.52
N GLN A 353 -2.06 -3.99 3.33
CA GLN A 353 -1.58 -4.87 4.39
C GLN A 353 -0.49 -4.25 5.27
N GLU A 354 0.14 -3.15 4.84
CA GLU A 354 1.05 -2.34 5.68
C GLU A 354 0.30 -1.47 6.69
N VAL A 355 -1.03 -1.34 6.55
CA VAL A 355 -1.92 -0.59 7.44
C VAL A 355 -2.81 -1.52 8.26
N LEU A 356 -3.45 -2.51 7.63
CA LEU A 356 -4.25 -3.53 8.34
C LEU A 356 -4.04 -4.94 7.79
N THR A 357 -3.63 -5.84 8.67
CA THR A 357 -3.44 -7.27 8.43
C THR A 357 -4.75 -8.05 8.59
N ASN A 358 -5.77 -7.66 7.81
CA ASN A 358 -7.10 -8.28 7.77
C ASN A 358 -7.30 -9.18 6.53
N LEU A 359 -8.18 -10.18 6.63
CA LEU A 359 -8.52 -11.10 5.55
C LEU A 359 -9.95 -11.65 5.70
N LEU A 360 -10.74 -11.72 4.62
CA LEU A 360 -12.03 -12.43 4.63
C LEU A 360 -11.80 -13.95 4.52
N VAL A 361 -12.42 -14.73 5.41
CA VAL A 361 -12.27 -16.19 5.52
C VAL A 361 -13.61 -16.89 5.77
N SER A 362 -13.84 -18.01 5.09
CA SER A 362 -15.04 -18.84 5.24
C SER A 362 -14.80 -20.10 6.06
N SER A 363 -15.86 -20.77 6.50
CA SER A 363 -15.80 -22.08 7.16
C SER A 363 -14.93 -23.11 6.42
N ASP A 364 -14.99 -23.14 5.09
CA ASP A 364 -14.25 -24.09 4.25
C ASP A 364 -12.76 -23.77 4.14
N THR A 365 -12.39 -22.50 4.34
CA THR A 365 -10.97 -22.09 4.45
C THR A 365 -10.38 -22.38 5.84
N MET A 366 -11.23 -22.59 6.85
CA MET A 366 -10.86 -22.85 8.25
C MET A 366 -11.55 -24.11 8.82
N PRO A 367 -11.38 -25.30 8.20
CA PRO A 367 -12.12 -26.50 8.57
C PRO A 367 -11.77 -27.05 9.96
N GLN A 368 -10.55 -26.85 10.46
CA GLN A 368 -10.21 -27.25 11.84
C GLN A 368 -10.78 -26.26 12.86
N CYS A 369 -10.69 -24.96 12.61
CA CYS A 369 -11.31 -23.94 13.47
C CYS A 369 -12.83 -24.16 13.55
N THR A 370 -13.49 -24.37 12.40
CA THR A 370 -14.94 -24.64 12.32
C THR A 370 -15.34 -25.92 13.06
N ARG A 371 -14.48 -26.94 13.09
CA ARG A 371 -14.71 -28.18 13.86
C ARG A 371 -14.56 -27.98 15.37
N ARG A 372 -13.72 -27.05 15.82
CA ARG A 372 -13.43 -26.79 17.25
C ARG A 372 -14.29 -25.69 17.86
N ILE A 373 -14.64 -24.66 17.09
CA ILE A 373 -15.44 -23.51 17.49
C ILE A 373 -16.69 -23.46 16.61
N GLY A 374 -17.76 -24.09 17.09
CA GLY A 374 -18.97 -24.35 16.28
C GLY A 374 -19.67 -23.09 15.72
N ARG A 375 -19.42 -21.89 16.28
CA ARG A 375 -19.96 -20.63 15.76
C ARG A 375 -19.40 -20.26 14.38
N LEU A 376 -18.17 -20.67 14.06
CA LEU A 376 -17.53 -20.35 12.78
C LEU A 376 -18.17 -21.05 11.57
N LYS A 377 -19.19 -21.89 11.78
CA LYS A 377 -19.85 -22.71 10.75
C LYS A 377 -20.96 -21.94 10.02
N GLY A 378 -20.89 -21.88 8.70
CA GLY A 378 -21.95 -21.34 7.83
C GLY A 378 -21.99 -19.81 7.76
N LYS A 379 -20.86 -19.16 8.04
CA LYS A 379 -20.65 -17.71 7.93
C LYS A 379 -19.25 -17.43 7.36
N ASP A 380 -19.11 -16.29 6.69
CA ASP A 380 -17.82 -15.67 6.42
C ASP A 380 -17.44 -14.73 7.58
N TRP A 381 -16.14 -14.55 7.78
CA TRP A 381 -15.55 -13.81 8.91
C TRP A 381 -14.39 -12.94 8.45
N TYR A 382 -14.27 -11.76 9.03
CA TYR A 382 -13.09 -10.91 8.91
C TYR A 382 -12.05 -11.35 9.95
N LEU A 383 -10.91 -11.85 9.49
CA LEU A 383 -9.78 -12.28 10.29
C LEU A 383 -8.73 -11.16 10.35
N THR A 384 -8.70 -10.38 11.42
CA THR A 384 -7.59 -9.47 11.73
C THR A 384 -6.50 -10.23 12.47
N LYS A 385 -5.26 -10.19 11.98
CA LYS A 385 -4.09 -10.70 12.68
C LYS A 385 -3.22 -9.56 13.17
N GLU A 386 -2.84 -9.58 14.43
CA GLU A 386 -1.83 -8.69 14.99
C GLU A 386 -0.75 -9.49 15.72
N VAL A 387 0.51 -9.11 15.54
CA VAL A 387 1.66 -9.73 16.20
C VAL A 387 2.64 -8.64 16.60
N ARG A 388 2.86 -8.46 17.91
CA ARG A 388 3.66 -7.36 18.45
C ARG A 388 4.26 -7.72 19.81
N THR A 389 5.50 -7.31 20.05
CA THR A 389 6.05 -7.19 21.41
C THR A 389 5.61 -5.88 22.03
N PHE A 390 4.96 -5.93 23.18
CA PHE A 390 4.60 -4.75 23.98
C PHE A 390 5.60 -4.62 25.14
N SER A 391 6.00 -3.40 25.49
CA SER A 391 6.65 -3.17 26.80
C SER A 391 5.59 -3.15 27.91
N SER A 392 6.01 -3.26 29.17
CA SER A 392 5.11 -3.26 30.34
C SER A 392 4.17 -2.05 30.33
N GLU A 393 4.69 -0.88 29.95
CA GLU A 393 3.98 0.40 29.89
C GLU A 393 3.04 0.52 28.67
N GLU A 394 3.24 -0.30 27.63
CA GLU A 394 2.35 -0.40 26.47
C GLU A 394 1.23 -1.44 26.66
N MET A 395 1.26 -2.22 27.74
CA MET A 395 0.22 -3.21 28.05
C MET A 395 -1.04 -2.50 28.55
N LEU A 396 -1.93 -2.21 27.59
CA LEU A 396 -3.24 -1.61 27.79
C LEU A 396 -4.33 -2.57 27.29
N ASP A 397 -5.58 -2.39 27.75
CA ASP A 397 -6.71 -3.14 27.20
C ASP A 397 -6.87 -2.80 25.71
N LEU A 398 -6.62 -3.79 24.84
CA LEU A 398 -6.75 -3.67 23.40
C LEU A 398 -8.24 -3.73 23.02
N GLU A 399 -8.96 -2.62 23.14
CA GLU A 399 -10.34 -2.54 22.63
C GLU A 399 -10.34 -2.57 21.09
N PHE A 400 -11.27 -3.33 20.51
CA PHE A 400 -11.47 -3.44 19.07
C PHE A 400 -12.78 -2.76 18.65
N GLU A 401 -12.70 -2.01 17.55
CA GLU A 401 -13.78 -1.18 17.00
C GLU A 401 -13.92 -1.38 15.48
N PRO A 402 -15.09 -1.07 14.89
CA PRO A 402 -15.30 -1.14 13.45
C PRO A 402 -14.26 -0.36 12.65
N ALA A 403 -13.56 -1.05 11.76
CA ALA A 403 -12.42 -0.51 11.04
C ALA A 403 -12.78 0.61 10.05
N ILE A 404 -13.96 0.54 9.43
CA ILE A 404 -14.35 1.51 8.39
C ILE A 404 -14.53 2.92 8.98
N PRO A 405 -15.35 3.15 10.04
CA PRO A 405 -15.42 4.46 10.70
C PRO A 405 -14.07 4.96 11.23
N ALA A 406 -13.30 4.10 11.89
CA ALA A 406 -12.01 4.46 12.48
C ALA A 406 -10.94 4.88 11.44
N LEU A 407 -11.04 4.37 10.21
CA LEU A 407 -10.20 4.81 9.08
C LEU A 407 -10.77 6.04 8.38
N ALA A 408 -12.10 6.18 8.28
CA ALA A 408 -12.73 7.37 7.72
C ALA A 408 -12.34 8.64 8.52
N GLU A 409 -12.34 8.55 9.85
CA GLU A 409 -11.84 9.60 10.76
C GLU A 409 -10.38 10.02 10.48
N ALA A 410 -9.57 9.15 9.85
CA ALA A 410 -8.18 9.45 9.49
C ALA A 410 -8.02 10.03 8.07
N LEU A 411 -9.01 9.94 7.18
CA LEU A 411 -8.99 10.53 5.83
C LEU A 411 -8.70 12.04 5.78
N PRO A 412 -9.19 12.92 6.69
CA PRO A 412 -8.85 14.34 6.66
C PRO A 412 -7.40 14.68 7.07
N THR A 413 -6.61 13.69 7.53
CA THR A 413 -5.23 13.90 8.02
C THR A 413 -4.16 13.86 6.92
N SER A 414 -2.94 14.26 7.24
CA SER A 414 -1.74 14.04 6.42
C SER A 414 -1.60 12.57 5.98
N ASP A 415 -2.00 11.66 6.85
CA ASP A 415 -1.81 10.22 6.70
C ASP A 415 -3.05 9.50 6.16
N GLY A 416 -4.11 10.25 5.82
CA GLY A 416 -5.36 9.73 5.28
C GLY A 416 -5.21 8.92 3.98
N ALA A 417 -4.17 9.15 3.18
CA ALA A 417 -3.86 8.30 2.03
C ALA A 417 -3.54 6.83 2.40
N PHE A 418 -3.05 6.60 3.63
CA PHE A 418 -2.86 5.26 4.18
C PHE A 418 -4.19 4.65 4.64
N ALA A 419 -5.04 5.45 5.28
CA ALA A 419 -6.38 5.03 5.67
C ALA A 419 -7.25 4.68 4.44
N ALA A 420 -7.15 5.46 3.37
CA ALA A 420 -7.77 5.18 2.08
C ALA A 420 -7.32 3.84 1.49
N SER A 421 -6.01 3.56 1.48
CA SER A 421 -5.46 2.26 1.03
C SER A 421 -6.03 1.09 1.86
N ALA A 422 -6.12 1.25 3.18
CA ALA A 422 -6.76 0.26 4.06
C ALA A 422 -8.26 0.08 3.78
N LEU A 423 -8.99 1.17 3.55
CA LEU A 423 -10.42 1.13 3.18
C LEU A 423 -10.64 0.42 1.84
N SER A 424 -9.82 0.69 0.80
CA SER A 424 -9.86 -0.06 -0.46
C SER A 424 -9.63 -1.56 -0.24
N GLY A 425 -8.77 -1.93 0.72
CA GLY A 425 -8.50 -3.32 1.11
C GLY A 425 -9.72 -4.10 1.62
N PHE A 426 -10.77 -3.42 2.10
CA PHE A 426 -12.04 -4.06 2.48
C PHE A 426 -13.02 -4.25 1.30
N GLY A 427 -12.72 -3.70 0.12
CA GLY A 427 -13.56 -3.83 -1.06
C GLY A 427 -14.97 -3.26 -0.88
N SER A 428 -15.99 -3.92 -1.45
CA SER A 428 -17.35 -3.40 -1.60
C SER A 428 -18.00 -2.86 -0.31
N ILE A 429 -17.61 -3.33 0.90
CA ILE A 429 -18.19 -2.82 2.15
C ILE A 429 -17.75 -1.40 2.54
N SER A 430 -16.60 -0.90 2.08
CA SER A 430 -16.13 0.47 2.38
C SER A 430 -16.58 1.51 1.36
N VAL A 431 -17.09 1.09 0.20
CA VAL A 431 -17.57 1.97 -0.88
C VAL A 431 -18.60 3.02 -0.39
N PRO A 432 -19.60 2.71 0.47
CA PRO A 432 -20.54 3.72 0.95
C PRO A 432 -19.88 4.82 1.80
N ALA A 433 -18.88 4.48 2.61
CA ALA A 433 -18.13 5.45 3.41
C ALA A 433 -17.32 6.36 2.47
N LEU A 434 -16.48 5.77 1.62
CA LEU A 434 -15.64 6.53 0.68
C LEU A 434 -16.46 7.42 -0.29
N ILE A 435 -17.68 7.04 -0.66
CA ILE A 435 -18.61 7.90 -1.42
C ILE A 435 -19.09 9.10 -0.59
N SER A 436 -19.40 8.89 0.70
CA SER A 436 -19.78 9.96 1.64
C SER A 436 -18.61 10.92 1.90
N ASP A 437 -17.42 10.38 2.14
CA ASP A 437 -16.20 11.15 2.43
C ASP A 437 -15.76 11.97 1.19
N CYS A 438 -16.05 11.46 -0.01
CA CYS A 438 -15.95 12.20 -1.28
C CYS A 438 -16.93 13.37 -1.42
N GLN A 439 -17.87 13.60 -0.50
CA GLN A 439 -18.71 14.81 -0.45
C GLN A 439 -18.22 15.85 0.59
N SER A 440 -17.11 15.58 1.30
CA SER A 440 -16.61 16.50 2.33
C SER A 440 -16.21 17.87 1.78
N THR A 441 -16.46 18.93 2.56
CA THR A 441 -15.94 20.27 2.26
C THR A 441 -14.41 20.33 2.39
N ASN A 442 -13.79 19.41 3.14
CA ASN A 442 -12.35 19.28 3.25
C ASN A 442 -11.76 18.62 2.00
N SER A 443 -10.89 19.36 1.28
CA SER A 443 -10.24 18.85 0.07
C SER A 443 -9.27 17.70 0.34
N ILE A 444 -8.57 17.66 1.48
CA ILE A 444 -7.65 16.57 1.84
C ILE A 444 -8.43 15.25 2.00
N GLU A 445 -9.60 15.34 2.65
CA GLU A 445 -10.50 14.22 2.88
C GLU A 445 -11.05 13.68 1.55
N ARG A 446 -11.58 14.53 0.65
CA ARG A 446 -12.02 14.09 -0.68
C ARG A 446 -10.88 13.54 -1.55
N ILE A 447 -9.68 14.10 -1.46
CA ILE A 447 -8.48 13.58 -2.17
C ILE A 447 -8.15 12.16 -1.70
N ASN A 448 -8.17 11.92 -0.39
CA ASN A 448 -7.90 10.59 0.16
C ASN A 448 -9.06 9.61 -0.10
N ALA A 449 -10.31 10.03 0.04
CA ALA A 449 -11.48 9.22 -0.27
C ALA A 449 -11.52 8.80 -1.76
N SER A 450 -11.29 9.73 -2.67
CA SER A 450 -11.23 9.45 -4.12
C SER A 450 -10.03 8.57 -4.49
N LEU A 451 -8.89 8.71 -3.81
CA LEU A 451 -7.75 7.80 -3.95
C LEU A 451 -8.14 6.37 -3.55
N GLY A 452 -8.94 6.21 -2.49
CA GLY A 452 -9.51 4.93 -2.08
C GLY A 452 -10.40 4.33 -3.19
N LEU A 453 -11.37 5.12 -3.68
CA LEU A 453 -12.25 4.71 -4.79
C LEU A 453 -11.49 4.38 -6.09
N SER A 454 -10.34 5.01 -6.36
CA SER A 454 -9.56 4.76 -7.58
C SER A 454 -8.99 3.34 -7.71
N GLN A 455 -9.04 2.54 -6.63
CA GLN A 455 -8.53 1.16 -6.56
C GLN A 455 -9.66 0.11 -6.51
N MET A 456 -10.92 0.53 -6.67
CA MET A 456 -12.10 -0.29 -6.37
C MET A 456 -13.01 -0.51 -7.58
N GLN A 457 -13.77 -1.59 -7.55
CA GLN A 457 -14.79 -1.91 -8.55
C GLN A 457 -16.14 -2.17 -7.86
N ASP A 458 -17.13 -1.31 -8.11
CA ASP A 458 -18.48 -1.40 -7.55
C ASP A 458 -19.49 -0.55 -8.36
N ASP A 459 -20.65 -1.12 -8.70
CA ASP A 459 -21.66 -0.43 -9.51
C ASP A 459 -22.25 0.83 -8.85
N ARG A 460 -22.18 0.96 -7.51
CA ARG A 460 -22.62 2.16 -6.79
C ARG A 460 -21.72 3.38 -7.03
N MET A 461 -20.51 3.18 -7.57
CA MET A 461 -19.56 4.25 -7.84
C MET A 461 -19.90 5.10 -9.08
N VAL A 462 -20.87 4.69 -9.92
CA VAL A 462 -21.12 5.35 -11.22
C VAL A 462 -21.50 6.83 -11.10
N GLU A 463 -22.54 7.18 -10.32
CA GLU A 463 -22.94 8.58 -10.15
C GLU A 463 -21.91 9.41 -9.36
N PRO A 464 -21.31 8.92 -8.24
CA PRO A 464 -20.20 9.60 -7.57
C PRO A 464 -19.03 9.92 -8.50
N LEU A 465 -18.61 8.97 -9.34
CA LEU A 465 -17.51 9.20 -10.28
C LEU A 465 -17.84 10.23 -11.35
N LEU A 466 -19.08 10.29 -11.84
CA LEU A 466 -19.52 11.35 -12.74
C LEU A 466 -19.37 12.74 -12.11
N GLY A 467 -19.67 12.89 -10.81
CA GLY A 467 -19.42 14.12 -10.06
C GLY A 467 -17.93 14.43 -9.89
N LEU A 468 -17.14 13.43 -9.46
CA LEU A 468 -15.72 13.60 -9.15
C LEU A 468 -14.83 13.89 -10.37
N LEU A 469 -15.27 13.53 -11.58
CA LEU A 469 -14.63 13.96 -12.85
C LEU A 469 -14.68 15.49 -13.06
N HIS A 470 -15.51 16.22 -12.30
CA HIS A 470 -15.67 17.67 -12.37
C HIS A 470 -15.25 18.41 -11.08
N ASP A 471 -14.59 17.74 -10.12
CA ASP A 471 -14.11 18.40 -8.89
C ASP A 471 -13.06 19.49 -9.18
N SER A 472 -13.02 20.53 -8.37
CA SER A 472 -12.02 21.60 -8.48
C SER A 472 -10.59 21.10 -8.24
N ALA A 473 -10.39 20.10 -7.37
CA ALA A 473 -9.06 19.55 -7.10
C ALA A 473 -8.61 18.57 -8.22
N PRO A 474 -7.45 18.80 -8.86
CA PRO A 474 -6.98 17.96 -9.97
C PRO A 474 -6.59 16.55 -9.52
N GLU A 475 -6.12 16.35 -8.29
CA GLU A 475 -5.92 15.02 -7.71
C GLU A 475 -7.22 14.18 -7.72
N ILE A 476 -8.36 14.80 -7.42
CA ILE A 476 -9.66 14.12 -7.37
C ILE A 476 -10.11 13.73 -8.77
N ARG A 477 -10.02 14.65 -9.74
CA ARG A 477 -10.35 14.35 -11.14
C ARG A 477 -9.48 13.20 -11.68
N LEU A 478 -8.17 13.22 -11.42
CA LEU A 478 -7.26 12.14 -11.83
C LEU A 478 -7.62 10.79 -11.18
N ASN A 479 -7.97 10.79 -9.90
CA ASN A 479 -8.43 9.59 -9.19
C ASN A 479 -9.76 9.06 -9.76
N ALA A 480 -10.69 9.96 -10.11
CA ALA A 480 -11.96 9.61 -10.73
C ALA A 480 -11.76 8.97 -12.11
N VAL A 481 -10.92 9.55 -12.99
CA VAL A 481 -10.57 8.96 -14.29
C VAL A 481 -10.03 7.53 -14.11
N ARG A 482 -9.07 7.33 -13.18
CA ARG A 482 -8.52 6.00 -12.88
C ARG A 482 -9.60 5.01 -12.43
N ALA A 483 -10.54 5.44 -11.60
CA ALA A 483 -11.66 4.61 -11.17
C ALA A 483 -12.59 4.21 -12.34
N THR A 484 -12.87 5.12 -13.29
CA THR A 484 -13.72 4.81 -14.47
C THR A 484 -13.15 3.68 -15.34
N ARG A 485 -11.82 3.47 -15.31
CA ARG A 485 -11.13 2.38 -16.02
C ARG A 485 -11.64 1.00 -15.61
N GLN A 486 -11.90 0.79 -14.31
CA GLN A 486 -12.35 -0.49 -13.75
C GLN A 486 -13.89 -0.59 -13.67
N ASN A 487 -14.56 0.56 -13.59
CA ASN A 487 -16.02 0.67 -13.39
C ASN A 487 -16.80 0.98 -14.69
N TRP A 488 -16.15 0.87 -15.87
CA TRP A 488 -16.59 1.49 -17.13
C TRP A 488 -18.09 1.35 -17.44
N LYS A 489 -18.75 2.50 -17.64
CA LYS A 489 -20.06 2.66 -18.25
C LYS A 489 -19.95 3.68 -19.39
N ALA A 490 -20.76 3.53 -20.45
CA ALA A 490 -20.77 4.44 -21.59
C ALA A 490 -20.94 5.93 -21.20
N ARG A 491 -21.71 6.21 -20.13
CA ARG A 491 -21.95 7.56 -19.60
C ARG A 491 -20.70 8.32 -19.14
N PHE A 492 -19.56 7.66 -18.91
CA PHE A 492 -18.30 8.36 -18.63
C PHE A 492 -17.68 9.01 -19.88
N ALA A 493 -18.10 8.62 -21.09
CA ALA A 493 -17.37 8.98 -22.30
C ALA A 493 -17.34 10.49 -22.59
N GLU A 494 -18.48 11.18 -22.45
CA GLU A 494 -18.54 12.64 -22.67
C GLU A 494 -17.75 13.43 -21.60
N PRO A 495 -17.88 13.16 -20.28
CA PRO A 495 -17.00 13.74 -19.26
C PRO A 495 -15.50 13.51 -19.52
N LEU A 496 -15.11 12.30 -19.95
CA LEU A 496 -13.71 11.99 -20.26
C LEU A 496 -13.20 12.72 -21.52
N ILE A 497 -14.06 12.98 -22.51
CA ILE A 497 -13.72 13.81 -23.67
C ILE A 497 -13.58 15.28 -23.28
N ALA A 498 -14.39 15.78 -22.33
CA ALA A 498 -14.23 17.13 -21.80
C ALA A 498 -12.86 17.31 -21.11
N LEU A 499 -12.38 16.30 -20.39
CA LEU A 499 -11.06 16.28 -19.75
C LEU A 499 -9.86 16.28 -20.72
N PHE A 500 -10.06 16.22 -22.04
CA PHE A 500 -9.00 16.54 -23.00
C PHE A 500 -8.55 18.01 -22.94
N ARG A 501 -9.34 18.88 -22.29
CA ARG A 501 -9.00 20.31 -22.04
C ARG A 501 -8.76 20.60 -20.54
N ASP A 502 -8.47 19.57 -19.74
CA ASP A 502 -7.99 19.77 -18.38
C ASP A 502 -6.63 20.49 -18.41
N GLU A 503 -6.34 21.35 -17.42
CA GLU A 503 -5.06 22.02 -17.23
C GLU A 503 -3.88 21.02 -17.10
N TYR A 504 -4.12 19.86 -16.48
CA TYR A 504 -3.07 18.90 -16.12
C TYR A 504 -2.84 17.85 -17.22
N PRO A 505 -1.61 17.77 -17.80
CA PRO A 505 -1.29 16.79 -18.85
C PRO A 505 -1.55 15.33 -18.43
N GLU A 506 -1.38 15.02 -17.15
CA GLU A 506 -1.62 13.69 -16.58
C GLU A 506 -3.10 13.28 -16.64
N ILE A 507 -4.02 14.24 -16.50
CA ILE A 507 -5.47 14.00 -16.59
C ILE A 507 -5.88 13.85 -18.05
N ARG A 508 -5.40 14.74 -18.94
CA ARG A 508 -5.63 14.65 -20.40
C ARG A 508 -5.20 13.28 -20.93
N ALA A 509 -3.98 12.85 -20.61
CA ALA A 509 -3.44 11.57 -21.03
C ALA A 509 -4.20 10.37 -20.44
N GLU A 510 -4.53 10.39 -19.15
CA GLU A 510 -5.23 9.26 -18.52
C GLU A 510 -6.69 9.14 -18.99
N ALA A 511 -7.36 10.26 -19.31
CA ALA A 511 -8.68 10.23 -19.94
C ALA A 511 -8.63 9.56 -21.33
N ALA A 512 -7.62 9.91 -22.15
CA ALA A 512 -7.39 9.26 -23.43
C ALA A 512 -7.02 7.77 -23.29
N ASN A 513 -6.23 7.40 -22.27
CA ASN A 513 -5.89 6.01 -21.95
C ASN A 513 -7.13 5.16 -21.61
N VAL A 514 -8.13 5.73 -20.93
CA VAL A 514 -9.37 5.02 -20.58
C VAL A 514 -10.32 4.97 -21.78
N LEU A 515 -10.43 6.05 -22.56
CA LEU A 515 -11.32 6.13 -23.73
C LEU A 515 -10.89 5.19 -24.86
N GLY A 516 -9.60 5.13 -25.22
CA GLY A 516 -9.11 4.36 -26.37
C GLY A 516 -9.63 2.91 -26.44
N PRO A 517 -9.37 2.08 -25.40
CA PRO A 517 -9.84 0.70 -25.36
C PRO A 517 -11.36 0.54 -25.22
N ASN A 518 -12.06 1.54 -24.67
CA ASN A 518 -13.49 1.47 -24.37
C ASN A 518 -14.40 2.16 -25.40
N SER A 519 -13.85 2.94 -26.33
CA SER A 519 -14.61 3.69 -27.32
C SER A 519 -15.60 2.84 -28.14
N PRO A 520 -15.31 1.57 -28.54
CA PRO A 520 -16.31 0.70 -29.18
C PRO A 520 -17.54 0.36 -28.32
N ARG A 521 -17.50 0.66 -27.01
CA ARG A 521 -18.58 0.49 -26.02
C ARG A 521 -19.04 1.83 -25.43
N SER A 522 -18.63 2.96 -26.02
CA SER A 522 -18.90 4.31 -25.50
C SER A 522 -20.17 4.95 -26.04
N GLY A 523 -20.64 4.52 -27.22
CA GLY A 523 -21.68 5.22 -27.99
C GLY A 523 -21.19 6.45 -28.75
N ILE A 524 -19.95 6.92 -28.52
CA ILE A 524 -19.36 8.06 -29.21
C ILE A 524 -18.97 7.66 -30.64
N ALA A 525 -19.35 8.49 -31.61
CA ALA A 525 -19.01 8.27 -33.01
C ALA A 525 -17.52 8.54 -33.29
N ILE A 526 -16.92 7.79 -34.22
CA ILE A 526 -15.52 7.99 -34.64
C ILE A 526 -15.30 9.42 -35.19
N SER A 527 -16.32 10.01 -35.83
CA SER A 527 -16.31 11.41 -36.29
C SER A 527 -16.02 12.41 -35.18
N THR A 528 -16.53 12.22 -33.97
CA THR A 528 -16.27 13.10 -32.82
C THR A 528 -14.78 13.22 -32.52
N TYR A 529 -14.03 12.11 -32.57
CA TYR A 529 -12.58 12.14 -32.39
C TYR A 529 -11.84 12.67 -33.62
N LEU A 530 -12.34 12.42 -34.83
CA LEU A 530 -11.78 13.00 -36.06
C LEU A 530 -11.90 14.52 -36.10
N ASP A 531 -12.99 15.09 -35.57
CA ASP A 531 -13.16 16.55 -35.47
C ASP A 531 -12.29 17.14 -34.35
N LEU A 532 -12.01 16.38 -33.27
CA LEU A 532 -11.03 16.78 -32.25
C LEU A 532 -9.57 16.76 -32.75
N LEU A 533 -9.24 16.07 -33.86
CA LEU A 533 -7.95 16.27 -34.56
C LEU A 533 -7.81 17.65 -35.21
N LYS A 534 -8.91 18.40 -35.31
CA LYS A 534 -9.00 19.71 -35.98
C LYS A 534 -9.16 20.86 -34.96
N ASP A 535 -9.10 20.55 -33.66
CA ASP A 535 -9.16 21.52 -32.57
C ASP A 535 -7.94 22.48 -32.61
N GLN A 536 -8.04 23.63 -31.95
CA GLN A 536 -6.94 24.59 -31.85
C GLN A 536 -5.91 24.20 -30.79
N ASP A 537 -6.30 23.43 -29.77
CA ASP A 537 -5.39 22.94 -28.74
C ASP A 537 -4.62 21.68 -29.23
N PRO A 538 -3.28 21.75 -29.33
CA PRO A 538 -2.48 20.61 -29.78
C PRO A 538 -2.45 19.42 -28.81
N ASP A 539 -2.82 19.60 -27.53
CA ASP A 539 -3.02 18.50 -26.58
C ASP A 539 -4.37 17.80 -26.78
N VAL A 540 -5.42 18.53 -27.16
CA VAL A 540 -6.71 17.91 -27.56
C VAL A 540 -6.50 17.04 -28.80
N GLN A 541 -5.78 17.56 -29.80
CA GLN A 541 -5.38 16.78 -30.97
C GLN A 541 -4.60 15.52 -30.58
N ALA A 542 -3.68 15.62 -29.62
CA ALA A 542 -2.90 14.48 -29.13
C ALA A 542 -3.77 13.40 -28.45
N CYS A 543 -4.73 13.82 -27.63
CA CYS A 543 -5.66 12.91 -26.95
C CYS A 543 -6.60 12.23 -27.94
N ALA A 544 -7.13 12.96 -28.91
CA ALA A 544 -7.98 12.44 -29.97
C ALA A 544 -7.23 11.45 -30.88
N LEU A 545 -5.99 11.76 -31.27
CA LEU A 545 -5.12 10.84 -32.01
C LEU A 545 -4.87 9.56 -31.21
N HIS A 546 -4.61 9.67 -29.90
CA HIS A 546 -4.38 8.51 -29.05
C HIS A 546 -5.61 7.59 -28.93
N VAL A 547 -6.82 8.16 -28.86
CA VAL A 547 -8.06 7.36 -28.88
C VAL A 547 -8.32 6.74 -30.26
N LEU A 548 -8.01 7.44 -31.35
CA LEU A 548 -8.22 6.96 -32.72
C LEU A 548 -7.28 5.81 -33.12
N LEU A 549 -6.06 5.76 -32.57
CA LEU A 549 -5.07 4.71 -32.86
C LEU A 549 -5.63 3.27 -32.76
N PRO A 550 -6.18 2.82 -31.61
CA PRO A 550 -6.69 1.45 -31.49
C PRO A 550 -8.01 1.19 -32.23
N ILE A 551 -8.84 2.20 -32.49
CA ILE A 551 -10.24 2.01 -32.94
C ILE A 551 -10.50 2.27 -34.42
N SER A 552 -9.67 3.10 -35.08
CA SER A 552 -9.87 3.48 -36.48
C SER A 552 -9.53 2.39 -37.48
N GLY A 553 -8.94 1.26 -37.04
CA GLY A 553 -8.36 0.25 -37.93
C GLY A 553 -7.25 0.81 -38.83
N GLY A 554 -6.59 1.89 -38.40
CA GLY A 554 -5.60 2.64 -39.19
C GLY A 554 -6.20 3.60 -40.23
N ARG A 555 -7.52 3.83 -40.23
CA ARG A 555 -8.21 4.71 -41.19
C ARG A 555 -8.50 6.11 -40.62
N ILE A 556 -7.44 6.79 -40.18
CA ILE A 556 -7.50 8.26 -40.02
C ILE A 556 -7.34 8.88 -41.42
N PRO A 557 -8.13 9.91 -41.81
CA PRO A 557 -7.98 10.58 -43.10
C PRO A 557 -6.56 11.10 -43.31
N ARG A 558 -6.03 10.92 -44.53
CA ARG A 558 -4.65 11.31 -44.83
C ARG A 558 -4.43 12.82 -44.65
N GLU A 559 -5.41 13.64 -45.00
CA GLU A 559 -5.36 15.10 -44.85
C GLU A 559 -5.28 15.55 -43.39
N ASP A 560 -6.01 14.89 -42.49
CA ASP A 560 -5.91 15.15 -41.05
C ASP A 560 -4.54 14.71 -40.52
N LEU A 561 -3.99 13.58 -40.98
CA LEU A 561 -2.62 13.17 -40.66
C LEU A 561 -1.58 14.19 -41.16
N ILE A 562 -1.65 14.65 -42.42
CA ILE A 562 -0.69 15.64 -42.95
C ILE A 562 -0.74 16.94 -42.12
N ARG A 563 -1.93 17.36 -41.68
CA ARG A 563 -2.11 18.54 -40.81
C ARG A 563 -1.41 18.38 -39.45
N LEU A 564 -1.46 17.19 -38.86
CA LEU A 564 -0.82 16.88 -37.57
C LEU A 564 0.71 16.89 -37.62
N LEU A 565 1.33 16.98 -38.80
CA LEU A 565 2.78 17.22 -38.95
C LEU A 565 3.20 18.64 -38.52
N ALA A 566 2.24 19.58 -38.44
CA ALA A 566 2.43 20.93 -37.91
C ALA A 566 2.07 21.06 -36.41
N ASN A 567 1.77 19.95 -35.73
CA ASN A 567 1.45 19.97 -34.29
C ASN A 567 2.74 20.19 -33.47
N PRO A 568 2.78 21.17 -32.53
CA PRO A 568 3.98 21.51 -31.76
C PRO A 568 4.42 20.43 -30.74
N ARG A 569 3.79 19.26 -30.70
CA ARG A 569 4.10 18.15 -29.77
C ARG A 569 4.74 16.98 -30.51
N MET A 570 6.00 16.72 -30.17
CA MET A 570 6.87 15.74 -30.84
C MET A 570 6.29 14.31 -30.91
N ASN A 571 5.51 13.90 -29.91
CA ASN A 571 4.81 12.61 -29.89
C ASN A 571 3.68 12.51 -30.93
N VAL A 572 2.99 13.63 -31.22
CA VAL A 572 1.97 13.69 -32.28
C VAL A 572 2.62 13.56 -33.64
N ILE A 573 3.69 14.32 -33.91
CA ILE A 573 4.44 14.24 -35.17
C ILE A 573 4.97 12.82 -35.40
N TYR A 574 5.62 12.23 -34.39
CA TYR A 574 6.17 10.86 -34.50
C TYR A 574 5.08 9.82 -34.78
N THR A 575 3.96 9.88 -34.06
CA THR A 575 2.81 8.98 -34.26
C THR A 575 2.26 9.13 -35.68
N THR A 576 2.08 10.37 -36.13
CA THR A 576 1.55 10.73 -37.46
C THR A 576 2.46 10.20 -38.58
N LEU A 577 3.77 10.41 -38.49
CA LEU A 577 4.75 9.86 -39.44
C LEU A 577 4.76 8.32 -39.42
N SER A 578 4.51 7.68 -38.28
CA SER A 578 4.42 6.22 -38.21
C SER A 578 3.21 5.67 -38.96
N LEU A 579 2.10 6.41 -39.02
CA LEU A 579 0.85 6.07 -39.72
C LEU A 579 0.91 6.36 -41.24
N LEU A 580 1.63 7.41 -41.66
CA LEU A 580 1.82 7.75 -43.09
C LEU A 580 2.81 6.82 -43.82
N ARG A 581 3.49 5.92 -43.09
CA ARG A 581 4.51 4.99 -43.61
C ARG A 581 3.94 3.58 -43.83
N ARG A 582 4.11 3.03 -45.04
CA ARG A 582 3.73 1.64 -45.36
C ARG A 582 4.97 0.73 -45.28
N GLY A 583 5.11 0.02 -44.17
CA GLY A 583 6.22 -0.89 -43.92
C GLY A 583 7.56 -0.15 -43.80
N ARG A 584 8.47 -0.36 -44.75
CA ARG A 584 9.74 0.40 -44.86
C ARG A 584 9.67 1.58 -45.84
N MET A 585 8.59 1.72 -46.60
CA MET A 585 8.44 2.79 -47.59
C MET A 585 7.64 3.96 -47.01
N TRP A 586 8.14 5.17 -47.24
CA TRP A 586 7.36 6.38 -47.07
C TRP A 586 6.43 6.52 -48.27
N THR A 587 5.20 6.99 -48.02
CA THR A 587 4.20 7.20 -49.09
C THR A 587 3.90 8.66 -49.35
N MET A 588 4.78 9.56 -48.87
CA MET A 588 4.61 11.01 -48.91
C MET A 588 5.31 11.60 -50.13
N SER A 589 4.74 12.65 -50.72
CA SER A 589 5.45 13.56 -51.62
C SER A 589 6.34 14.52 -50.84
N SER A 590 7.27 15.17 -51.53
CA SER A 590 8.15 16.18 -50.91
C SER A 590 7.39 17.39 -50.36
N GLU A 591 6.28 17.79 -50.99
CA GLU A 591 5.38 18.86 -50.53
C GLU A 591 4.68 18.52 -49.21
N GLU A 592 4.23 17.27 -49.03
CA GLU A 592 3.62 16.81 -47.77
C GLU A 592 4.61 16.79 -46.59
N VAL A 593 5.91 16.85 -46.88
CA VAL A 593 7.00 16.94 -45.89
C VAL A 593 7.39 18.39 -45.56
N GLU A 594 7.04 19.36 -46.43
CA GLU A 594 7.39 20.77 -46.26
C GLU A 594 7.02 21.39 -44.89
N PRO A 595 5.87 21.08 -44.26
CA PRO A 595 5.53 21.58 -42.93
C PRO A 595 6.54 21.20 -41.85
N LEU A 596 7.15 20.01 -41.94
CA LEU A 596 8.18 19.55 -40.99
C LEU A 596 9.48 20.35 -41.12
N LEU A 597 9.84 20.74 -42.34
CA LEU A 597 11.08 21.46 -42.64
C LEU A 597 11.00 22.91 -42.19
N LYS A 598 9.80 23.50 -42.15
CA LYS A 598 9.52 24.86 -41.64
C LYS A 598 9.13 24.87 -40.15
N HIS A 599 9.15 23.73 -39.48
CA HIS A 599 8.63 23.58 -38.12
C HIS A 599 9.53 24.23 -37.06
N ASN A 600 8.95 24.75 -35.98
CA ASN A 600 9.71 25.40 -34.90
C ASN A 600 10.62 24.43 -34.14
N LEU A 601 10.14 23.20 -33.87
CA LEU A 601 10.93 22.13 -33.27
C LEU A 601 12.10 21.72 -34.19
N THR A 602 13.33 21.81 -33.66
CA THR A 602 14.57 21.29 -34.25
C THR A 602 14.40 19.83 -34.66
N ALA A 603 13.80 19.02 -33.79
CA ALA A 603 13.62 17.59 -34.00
C ALA A 603 12.62 17.26 -35.13
N ALA A 604 11.66 18.15 -35.41
CA ALA A 604 10.74 17.99 -36.54
C ALA A 604 11.42 18.30 -37.88
N ARG A 605 12.24 19.37 -37.95
CA ARG A 605 13.06 19.69 -39.15
C ARG A 605 14.04 18.56 -39.47
N VAL A 606 14.66 17.98 -38.44
CA VAL A 606 15.45 16.74 -38.56
C VAL A 606 14.61 15.59 -39.13
N MET A 607 13.40 15.33 -38.64
CA MET A 607 12.56 14.25 -39.18
C MET A 607 12.14 14.51 -40.64
N GLY A 608 11.82 15.75 -41.02
CA GLY A 608 11.54 16.12 -42.41
C GLY A 608 12.68 15.74 -43.35
N LEU A 609 13.92 16.11 -43.00
CA LEU A 609 15.13 15.75 -43.77
C LEU A 609 15.35 14.22 -43.87
N ASN A 610 14.91 13.44 -42.87
CA ASN A 610 14.97 11.97 -42.93
C ASN A 610 13.91 11.38 -43.88
N VAL A 611 12.70 11.94 -43.93
CA VAL A 611 11.66 11.50 -44.88
C VAL A 611 12.08 11.86 -46.30
N LEU A 612 12.51 13.11 -46.53
CA LEU A 612 13.04 13.58 -47.82
C LEU A 612 14.18 12.69 -48.35
N GLN A 613 15.11 12.23 -47.51
CA GLN A 613 16.24 11.37 -47.93
C GLN A 613 15.80 10.00 -48.49
N ASN A 614 14.56 9.58 -48.21
CA ASN A 614 13.99 8.35 -48.75
C ASN A 614 13.14 8.60 -50.01
N ILE A 615 12.72 9.85 -50.26
CA ILE A 615 12.02 10.27 -51.48
C ILE A 615 13.07 10.59 -52.57
N ALA A 616 14.06 11.42 -52.23
CA ALA A 616 15.22 11.78 -53.05
C ALA A 616 14.88 12.32 -54.46
N ASP A 617 13.71 12.94 -54.64
CA ASP A 617 13.31 13.61 -55.88
C ASP A 617 13.90 15.03 -55.98
N PRO A 618 13.79 15.72 -57.15
CA PRO A 618 14.27 17.10 -57.28
C PRO A 618 13.67 18.09 -56.27
N LYS A 619 12.43 17.84 -55.83
CA LYS A 619 11.74 18.71 -54.87
C LYS A 619 12.30 18.57 -53.46
N ALA A 620 12.70 17.37 -53.06
CA ALA A 620 13.40 17.11 -51.81
C ALA A 620 14.70 17.93 -51.72
N VAL A 621 15.46 18.04 -52.83
CA VAL A 621 16.68 18.84 -52.88
C VAL A 621 16.37 20.33 -52.70
N GLU A 622 15.38 20.87 -53.42
CA GLU A 622 14.92 22.26 -53.26
C GLU A 622 14.49 22.59 -51.83
N LEU A 623 13.71 21.72 -51.20
CA LEU A 623 13.16 21.94 -49.86
C LEU A 623 14.21 21.76 -48.74
N ALA A 624 15.28 21.01 -48.99
CA ALA A 624 16.37 20.83 -48.04
C ALA A 624 17.40 21.97 -48.05
N LEU A 625 17.58 22.68 -49.19
CA LEU A 625 18.60 23.73 -49.35
C LEU A 625 18.59 24.80 -48.24
N PRO A 626 17.44 25.40 -47.85
CA PRO A 626 17.40 26.40 -46.79
C PRO A 626 17.93 25.90 -45.43
N LEU A 627 17.82 24.59 -45.16
CA LEU A 627 18.21 24.01 -43.88
C LEU A 627 19.73 23.82 -43.72
N LEU A 628 20.51 24.00 -44.80
CA LEU A 628 21.96 24.21 -44.72
C LEU A 628 22.33 25.48 -43.93
N ARG A 629 21.41 26.45 -43.86
CA ARG A 629 21.55 27.73 -43.15
C ARG A 629 20.65 27.83 -41.91
N ASP A 630 20.08 26.72 -41.44
CA ASP A 630 19.22 26.67 -40.24
C ASP A 630 19.93 27.27 -39.01
N PRO A 631 19.24 27.99 -38.09
CA PRO A 631 19.87 28.48 -36.87
C PRO A 631 20.44 27.36 -35.98
N ASN A 632 19.83 26.17 -35.95
CA ASN A 632 20.27 25.06 -35.12
C ASN A 632 21.38 24.23 -35.79
N SER A 633 22.47 23.99 -35.04
CA SER A 633 23.63 23.18 -35.43
C SER A 633 23.27 21.77 -35.92
N ILE A 634 22.33 21.11 -35.24
CA ILE A 634 21.90 19.74 -35.53
C ILE A 634 21.15 19.66 -36.86
N VAL A 635 20.32 20.66 -37.19
CA VAL A 635 19.62 20.71 -38.48
C VAL A 635 20.59 20.96 -39.62
N ARG A 636 21.54 21.91 -39.49
CA ARG A 636 22.59 22.13 -40.50
C ARG A 636 23.39 20.86 -40.77
N LYS A 637 24.00 20.26 -39.73
CA LYS A 637 24.74 18.99 -39.82
C LYS A 637 23.90 17.91 -40.53
N ARG A 638 22.61 17.80 -40.18
CA ARG A 638 21.69 16.82 -40.77
C ARG A 638 21.35 17.11 -42.24
N ALA A 639 21.27 18.38 -42.64
CA ALA A 639 21.04 18.79 -44.02
C ALA A 639 22.26 18.44 -44.88
N PHE A 640 23.48 18.81 -44.48
CA PHE A 640 24.71 18.42 -45.19
C PHE A 640 24.83 16.89 -45.40
N PHE A 641 24.44 16.08 -44.39
CA PHE A 641 24.37 14.61 -44.55
C PHE A 641 23.29 14.13 -45.54
N PHE A 642 22.13 14.81 -45.61
CA PHE A 642 21.13 14.56 -46.64
C PHE A 642 21.73 14.79 -48.03
N PHE A 643 22.37 15.95 -48.25
CA PHE A 643 22.95 16.32 -49.55
C PHE A 643 24.04 15.35 -50.01
N ARG A 644 25.05 15.05 -49.17
CA ARG A 644 26.11 14.06 -49.49
C ARG A 644 25.55 12.70 -49.90
N THR A 645 24.47 12.24 -49.25
CA THR A 645 23.87 10.93 -49.56
C THR A 645 23.03 10.95 -50.84
N VAL A 646 22.24 12.01 -51.04
CA VAL A 646 21.25 12.11 -52.12
C VAL A 646 21.90 12.47 -53.45
N ALA A 647 22.98 13.26 -53.43
CA ALA A 647 23.85 13.54 -54.57
C ALA A 647 24.89 12.42 -54.85
N GLY A 648 25.25 11.63 -53.84
CA GLY A 648 26.33 10.63 -53.92
C GLY A 648 27.75 11.23 -53.86
N GLU A 649 27.88 12.55 -53.77
CA GLU A 649 29.16 13.26 -53.79
C GLU A 649 29.75 13.52 -52.41
N ASN A 650 31.08 13.50 -52.34
CA ASN A 650 31.86 13.74 -51.11
C ASN A 650 32.27 15.22 -50.97
N VAL A 651 31.29 16.14 -51.14
CA VAL A 651 31.47 17.58 -51.01
C VAL A 651 31.79 17.97 -49.56
N SER A 652 32.50 19.09 -49.38
CA SER A 652 32.81 19.68 -48.06
C SER A 652 31.55 19.88 -47.19
N LEU A 653 31.69 19.56 -45.91
CA LEU A 653 30.58 19.45 -44.95
C LEU A 653 29.96 20.75 -44.46
N ASP A 654 30.57 21.92 -44.73
CA ASP A 654 30.25 23.17 -44.02
C ASP A 654 29.93 24.38 -44.91
N ASP A 655 29.82 24.21 -46.24
CA ASP A 655 29.59 25.32 -47.18
C ASP A 655 28.22 25.22 -47.91
N PRO A 656 27.20 26.01 -47.50
CA PRO A 656 25.91 26.04 -48.18
C PRO A 656 25.96 26.60 -49.61
N ALA A 657 26.86 27.54 -49.91
CA ALA A 657 26.91 28.20 -51.22
C ALA A 657 27.39 27.24 -52.31
N LYS A 658 28.29 26.30 -51.99
CA LYS A 658 28.68 25.21 -52.90
C LYS A 658 27.51 24.29 -53.24
N TRP A 659 26.64 23.98 -52.29
CA TRP A 659 25.44 23.17 -52.54
C TRP A 659 24.36 23.91 -53.33
N GLU A 660 24.20 25.22 -53.09
CA GLU A 660 23.33 26.09 -53.88
C GLU A 660 23.79 26.17 -55.35
N GLN A 661 25.10 26.31 -55.60
CA GLN A 661 25.68 26.27 -56.94
C GLN A 661 25.54 24.89 -57.60
N TRP A 662 25.94 23.83 -56.89
CA TRP A 662 25.84 22.45 -57.39
C TRP A 662 24.42 22.11 -57.84
N TRP A 663 23.40 22.54 -57.09
CA TRP A 663 22.01 22.32 -57.47
C TRP A 663 21.61 23.07 -58.73
N ALA A 664 22.05 24.32 -58.90
CA ALA A 664 21.78 25.09 -60.11
C ALA A 664 22.37 24.43 -61.37
N GLU A 665 23.52 23.76 -61.25
CA GLU A 665 24.19 23.04 -62.34
C GLU A 665 23.53 21.69 -62.65
N HIS A 666 23.10 20.93 -61.62
CA HIS A 666 22.64 19.54 -61.79
C HIS A 666 21.12 19.35 -61.86
N LYS A 667 20.31 20.35 -61.51
CA LYS A 667 18.83 20.24 -61.42
C LYS A 667 18.15 19.68 -62.68
N ALA A 668 18.68 19.95 -63.87
CA ALA A 668 18.08 19.51 -65.14
C ALA A 668 18.26 18.02 -65.45
N THR A 669 19.24 17.36 -64.82
CA THR A 669 19.62 15.95 -65.07
C THR A 669 19.57 15.09 -63.82
N PHE A 670 19.15 15.65 -62.69
CA PHE A 670 19.20 15.01 -61.38
C PHE A 670 18.26 13.80 -61.25
N ALA A 671 18.84 12.65 -60.90
CA ALA A 671 18.15 11.45 -60.46
C ALA A 671 18.75 11.00 -59.12
N GLY A 672 18.08 11.33 -58.01
CA GLY A 672 18.64 11.13 -56.68
C GLY A 672 18.75 9.68 -56.22
N HIS A 673 19.62 9.45 -55.24
CA HIS A 673 19.85 8.12 -54.66
C HIS A 673 19.09 7.95 -53.33
N PRO A 674 17.87 7.36 -53.33
CA PRO A 674 17.13 7.11 -52.09
C PRO A 674 17.81 6.02 -51.26
N LEU A 675 17.80 6.18 -49.94
CA LEU A 675 18.62 5.43 -48.98
C LEU A 675 18.41 3.90 -48.96
N ASN A 676 17.35 3.38 -49.60
CA ASN A 676 17.07 1.94 -49.70
C ASN A 676 17.54 1.29 -51.02
N SER A 677 18.04 2.06 -52.00
CA SER A 677 18.37 1.57 -53.35
C SER A 677 19.50 0.50 -53.35
N ALA A 678 20.47 0.65 -52.45
CA ALA A 678 21.67 -0.19 -52.34
C ALA A 678 21.44 -1.66 -51.90
N LEU A 679 20.19 -2.10 -51.72
CA LEU A 679 19.85 -3.48 -51.31
C LEU A 679 19.36 -4.38 -52.46
N SER A 680 19.38 -3.91 -53.72
CA SER A 680 18.81 -4.63 -54.86
C SER A 680 19.82 -5.41 -55.74
N THR A 681 21.13 -5.17 -55.60
CA THR A 681 22.14 -5.65 -56.57
C THR A 681 23.32 -6.39 -55.96
N SER A 682 23.12 -7.67 -55.56
CA SER A 682 24.19 -8.69 -55.55
C SER A 682 23.65 -10.10 -55.28
N PRO A 683 23.39 -10.91 -56.33
CA PRO A 683 23.31 -12.36 -56.20
C PRO A 683 24.74 -12.95 -56.13
N GLN A 684 25.50 -12.63 -55.07
CA GLN A 684 26.80 -13.25 -54.87
C GLN A 684 26.63 -14.72 -54.43
N THR A 685 26.84 -15.60 -55.39
CA THR A 685 27.03 -17.04 -55.20
C THR A 685 28.07 -17.33 -54.13
N ARG A 686 27.73 -18.20 -53.18
CA ARG A 686 28.67 -18.81 -52.23
C ARG A 686 28.84 -20.31 -52.55
N PRO A 687 30.07 -20.84 -52.47
CA PRO A 687 30.31 -22.13 -51.86
C PRO A 687 29.99 -22.08 -50.35
#